data_AF-A0A5C6C6V3-F1
#
_entry.id   AF-A0A5C6C6V3-F1
#
_cell.length_a   1.000
_cell.length_b   1.000
_cell.length_c   1.000
_cell.angle_alpha   90.00
_cell.angle_beta   90.00
_cell.angle_gamma   90.00
#
_symmetry.space_group_name_H-M   'P 1'
#
loop_
_entity.id
_entity.type
_entity.pdbx_description
1 polymer ?
#
loop_
_entity_poly.entity_id
_entity_poly.type
_entity_poly.pdbx_seq_one_letter_code
_entity_poly.pdbx_strand_id
1 'polypeptide(L)'
;MATDSVYRATDFTLDEATNSPYPGIPTTCDGAEAVVWVETHISQGSGAYPITSSTTMGGGFNHAVANGETNLWGDPLLFFEPESEHSAATFCEGFAVAGGRVTNFTSGQGLVLMKEVLYTISGKRLPVVFNIGARALTSHSLNVHAGHDDVMSVADCGWGVLFGRNAQEAGDLCLIARRTAEASQTPFFNVQDGFLTTHTVESARLIEPEFMKEYIGRPEEKLMNLMDPSSPLMSGVVQNQDSYMKGKIAQRWYYDQVAPALMDAFEVFYQNTGRRYDMVGSYRCEDAEFILVGIGSYMETAQITIDFLREKRGIKAGCLNLYCFRPFPARQIVNALKDCKAFAVLERMDDPLSTTGNHLTREIKAAFCDAVTGQNGQERIERVPMIYSGSAGLGSRDVRPGDINAIFDNMIEEGQDYFCVGIKHPLAISSDDDPDLRPPHAFSMRGHSVGGFGSVTTNKVIATIAGQVFGKDVQAYPKYGSEKKGLPTTYYLTIADTHIYSHSELEYVDLAVLNDTNALFNGNPLKGMVDGGAIFMQSSYGNPADVWARIPEAHKKTIREKQIHIYYIDMVSIAREVATASDLQMRMQGIVLLGAFLKLTPYREMSGMDDEGVYAGVEKALRKYFGKRGEQVVQDNLTCVKRGYSEIQEVPPELMLTGMNGKVQLR
;
A
#
# COMPACT_ATOMS: atom_id res chain seq x y z
N MET A 1 -16.02 20.43 28.75
CA MET A 1 -15.87 19.10 29.35
C MET A 1 -15.71 18.06 28.24
N ALA A 2 -14.65 18.16 27.44
CA ALA A 2 -14.37 17.26 26.33
C ALA A 2 -12.86 17.33 26.05
N THR A 3 -12.04 16.74 26.93
CA THR A 3 -10.57 16.73 26.78
C THR A 3 -9.90 15.43 27.23
N ASP A 4 -10.64 14.38 27.59
CA ASP A 4 -10.04 13.17 28.21
C ASP A 4 -9.98 11.93 27.31
N SER A 5 -10.23 12.04 26.00
CA SER A 5 -9.95 10.93 25.07
C SER A 5 -8.53 11.08 24.52
N VAL A 6 -7.56 10.45 25.17
CA VAL A 6 -6.20 10.28 24.62
C VAL A 6 -6.32 9.63 23.24
N TYR A 7 -5.75 10.29 22.23
CA TYR A 7 -5.78 9.99 20.80
C TYR A 7 -5.15 8.62 20.48
N ARG A 8 -5.95 7.56 20.64
CA ARG A 8 -5.58 6.19 20.29
C ARG A 8 -6.22 5.80 18.97
N ALA A 9 -5.46 5.92 17.89
CA ALA A 9 -5.64 5.00 16.77
C ALA A 9 -4.75 3.78 17.10
N THR A 10 -5.21 2.95 18.04
CA THR A 10 -4.49 1.73 18.45
C THR A 10 -4.96 0.53 17.64
N ASP A 11 -4.05 -0.43 17.52
CA ASP A 11 -4.19 -1.70 16.80
C ASP A 11 -5.60 -2.27 16.84
N PHE A 12 -6.15 -2.40 15.63
CA PHE A 12 -7.39 -3.10 15.35
C PHE A 12 -7.27 -4.55 15.83
N THR A 13 -7.96 -4.91 16.90
CA THR A 13 -8.14 -6.33 17.23
C THR A 13 -9.34 -6.84 16.43
N LEU A 14 -9.17 -7.98 15.75
CA LEU A 14 -10.22 -8.62 14.94
C LEU A 14 -11.54 -8.81 15.72
N ASP A 15 -11.47 -8.91 17.05
CA ASP A 15 -12.60 -9.08 17.94
C ASP A 15 -13.54 -7.85 17.99
N GLU A 16 -13.03 -6.62 17.93
CA GLU A 16 -13.86 -5.40 18.02
C GLU A 16 -14.75 -5.21 16.77
N ALA A 17 -14.30 -5.67 15.60
CA ALA A 17 -15.08 -5.58 14.37
C ALA A 17 -16.26 -6.57 14.29
N THR A 18 -16.17 -7.72 14.98
CA THR A 18 -17.20 -8.78 14.85
C THR A 18 -18.58 -8.39 15.39
N ASN A 19 -18.66 -7.36 16.23
CA ASN A 19 -19.92 -6.83 16.79
C ASN A 19 -20.40 -5.55 16.10
N SER A 20 -19.71 -5.08 15.06
CA SER A 20 -20.08 -3.87 14.34
C SER A 20 -21.20 -4.14 13.33
N PRO A 21 -22.10 -3.18 13.04
CA PRO A 21 -23.13 -3.35 12.01
C PRO A 21 -22.57 -3.65 10.61
N TYR A 22 -21.40 -3.06 10.30
CA TYR A 22 -20.74 -3.16 9.00
C TYR A 22 -19.26 -3.54 9.18
N PRO A 23 -18.97 -4.82 9.49
CA PRO A 23 -17.60 -5.29 9.77
C PRO A 23 -16.69 -5.30 8.53
N GLY A 24 -17.24 -5.05 7.33
CA GLY A 24 -16.58 -5.12 6.04
C GLY A 24 -16.56 -6.53 5.45
N ILE A 25 -16.56 -6.60 4.12
CA ILE A 25 -16.56 -7.81 3.30
C ILE A 25 -15.13 -8.35 3.17
N PRO A 26 -14.79 -9.51 3.77
CA PRO A 26 -13.45 -10.06 3.68
C PRO A 26 -13.04 -10.36 2.24
N THR A 27 -11.87 -9.89 1.85
CA THR A 27 -11.30 -10.09 0.53
C THR A 27 -9.77 -10.04 0.56
N THR A 28 -9.20 -10.27 -0.61
CA THR A 28 -7.79 -10.02 -0.90
C THR A 28 -7.76 -9.05 -2.08
N CYS A 29 -7.23 -7.85 -1.86
CA CYS A 29 -7.18 -6.78 -2.85
C CYS A 29 -5.98 -5.84 -2.63
N ASP A 30 -5.60 -5.07 -3.65
CA ASP A 30 -4.65 -3.96 -3.48
C ASP A 30 -5.35 -2.63 -3.18
N GLY A 31 -4.58 -1.60 -2.81
CA GLY A 31 -5.14 -0.28 -2.48
C GLY A 31 -5.82 0.41 -3.66
N ALA A 32 -5.47 0.07 -4.90
CA ALA A 32 -6.17 0.57 -6.08
C ALA A 32 -7.56 -0.08 -6.21
N GLU A 33 -7.66 -1.40 -6.05
CA GLU A 33 -8.93 -2.14 -6.06
C GLU A 33 -9.87 -1.66 -4.93
N ALA A 34 -9.35 -1.38 -3.73
CA ALA A 34 -10.14 -0.87 -2.61
C ALA A 34 -10.73 0.54 -2.88
N VAL A 35 -9.95 1.44 -3.50
CA VAL A 35 -10.44 2.76 -3.92
C VAL A 35 -11.47 2.66 -5.04
N VAL A 36 -11.21 1.82 -6.06
CA VAL A 36 -12.15 1.59 -7.16
C VAL A 36 -13.47 1.06 -6.63
N TRP A 37 -13.44 0.12 -5.68
CA TRP A 37 -14.62 -0.39 -5.01
C TRP A 37 -15.47 0.74 -4.42
N VAL A 38 -14.88 1.68 -3.70
CA VAL A 38 -15.63 2.81 -3.14
C VAL A 38 -16.19 3.71 -4.24
N GLU A 39 -15.33 4.13 -5.17
CA GLU A 39 -15.70 5.16 -6.17
C GLU A 39 -16.73 4.68 -7.19
N THR A 40 -16.68 3.42 -7.64
CA THR A 40 -17.70 2.90 -8.58
C THR A 40 -19.07 2.77 -7.94
N HIS A 41 -19.14 2.61 -6.62
CA HIS A 41 -20.41 2.54 -5.90
C HIS A 41 -20.99 3.93 -5.60
N ILE A 42 -20.16 4.95 -5.33
CA ILE A 42 -20.65 6.23 -4.82
C ILE A 42 -20.58 7.39 -5.82
N SER A 43 -19.74 7.34 -6.85
CA SER A 43 -19.59 8.46 -7.81
C SER A 43 -20.49 8.32 -9.03
N GLN A 44 -20.69 9.43 -9.75
CA GLN A 44 -21.45 9.47 -11.01
C GLN A 44 -20.52 9.55 -12.22
N GLY A 45 -19.33 10.12 -12.05
CA GLY A 45 -18.34 10.20 -13.12
C GLY A 45 -16.90 10.19 -12.64
N SER A 46 -15.99 9.93 -13.58
CA SER A 46 -14.56 10.08 -13.39
C SER A 46 -13.94 10.74 -14.62
N GLY A 47 -13.15 11.79 -14.40
CA GLY A 47 -12.18 12.28 -15.39
C GLY A 47 -10.80 11.78 -15.01
N ALA A 48 -10.09 11.08 -15.88
CA ALA A 48 -8.76 10.58 -15.57
C ALA A 48 -7.88 10.50 -16.82
N TYR A 49 -6.56 10.62 -16.61
CA TYR A 49 -5.56 10.42 -17.66
C TYR A 49 -4.52 9.41 -17.15
N PRO A 50 -4.08 8.45 -17.99
CA PRO A 50 -3.25 7.35 -17.52
C PRO A 50 -1.85 7.80 -17.11
N ILE A 51 -1.55 7.67 -15.81
CA ILE A 51 -0.20 7.82 -15.26
C ILE A 51 0.06 6.73 -14.22
N THR A 52 1.23 6.11 -14.25
CA THR A 52 1.64 5.13 -13.22
C THR A 52 1.90 5.90 -11.91
N SER A 53 1.42 5.47 -10.74
CA SER A 53 0.79 4.18 -10.41
C SER A 53 -0.74 4.21 -10.32
N SER A 54 -1.40 5.33 -10.58
CA SER A 54 -2.87 5.47 -10.50
C SER A 54 -3.64 4.87 -11.69
N THR A 55 -2.95 4.47 -12.76
CA THR A 55 -3.59 3.93 -13.98
C THR A 55 -4.53 2.77 -13.69
N THR A 56 -4.21 1.92 -12.71
CA THR A 56 -5.05 0.78 -12.31
C THR A 56 -6.39 1.24 -11.74
N MET A 57 -6.43 2.34 -10.99
CA MET A 57 -7.68 2.90 -10.47
C MET A 57 -8.57 3.45 -11.58
N GLY A 58 -8.00 4.26 -12.49
CA GLY A 58 -8.73 4.78 -13.65
C GLY A 58 -9.23 3.66 -14.58
N GLY A 59 -8.40 2.65 -14.82
CA GLY A 59 -8.78 1.45 -15.58
C GLY A 59 -9.90 0.66 -14.91
N GLY A 60 -9.86 0.50 -13.57
CA GLY A 60 -10.91 -0.17 -12.80
C GLY A 60 -12.26 0.53 -12.92
N PHE A 61 -12.30 1.85 -12.78
CA PHE A 61 -13.53 2.62 -12.96
C PHE A 61 -14.05 2.55 -14.41
N ASN A 62 -13.17 2.71 -15.41
CA ASN A 62 -13.54 2.57 -16.82
C ASN A 62 -14.08 1.17 -17.15
N HIS A 63 -13.53 0.13 -16.51
CA HIS A 63 -14.05 -1.23 -16.64
C HIS A 63 -15.47 -1.38 -16.08
N ALA A 64 -15.82 -0.72 -14.98
CA ALA A 64 -17.18 -0.72 -14.44
C ALA A 64 -18.15 -0.05 -15.42
N VAL A 65 -17.76 1.10 -15.97
CA VAL A 65 -18.52 1.82 -17.02
C VAL A 65 -18.74 0.94 -18.25
N ALA A 66 -17.70 0.27 -18.75
CA ALA A 66 -17.80 -0.60 -19.91
C ALA A 66 -18.71 -1.82 -19.68
N ASN A 67 -18.87 -2.28 -18.44
CA ASN A 67 -19.80 -3.37 -18.09
C ASN A 67 -21.25 -2.87 -17.90
N GLY A 68 -21.51 -1.56 -18.02
CA GLY A 68 -22.83 -0.97 -17.77
C GLY A 68 -23.20 -0.94 -16.29
N GLU A 69 -22.22 -0.93 -15.39
CA GLU A 69 -22.48 -0.85 -13.95
C GLU A 69 -23.07 0.52 -13.59
N THR A 70 -23.93 0.52 -12.56
CA THR A 70 -24.52 1.74 -12.00
C THR A 70 -24.02 1.95 -10.58
N ASN A 71 -24.02 3.20 -10.11
CA ASN A 71 -23.77 3.51 -8.70
C ASN A 71 -24.92 3.00 -7.80
N LEU A 72 -24.81 3.21 -6.48
CA LEU A 72 -25.78 2.75 -5.46
C LEU A 72 -27.20 3.33 -5.59
N TRP A 73 -27.39 4.33 -6.45
CA TRP A 73 -28.68 4.98 -6.73
C TRP A 73 -29.23 4.68 -8.12
N GLY A 74 -28.54 3.84 -8.88
CA GLY A 74 -28.96 3.42 -10.22
C GLY A 74 -28.54 4.37 -11.34
N ASP A 75 -27.67 5.35 -11.05
CA ASP A 75 -27.15 6.23 -12.11
C ASP A 75 -26.08 5.48 -12.91
N PRO A 76 -26.09 5.58 -14.25
CA PRO A 76 -25.02 5.04 -15.06
C PRO A 76 -23.71 5.80 -14.80
N LEU A 77 -22.62 5.05 -14.66
CA LEU A 77 -21.29 5.63 -14.49
C LEU A 77 -20.78 6.25 -15.79
N LEU A 78 -20.03 7.34 -15.70
CA LEU A 78 -19.36 7.98 -16.82
C LEU A 78 -17.84 8.03 -16.62
N PHE A 79 -17.06 7.65 -17.63
CA PHE A 79 -15.60 7.81 -17.65
C PHE A 79 -15.17 8.68 -18.82
N PHE A 80 -14.33 9.68 -18.56
CA PHE A 80 -13.80 10.58 -19.58
C PHE A 80 -12.26 10.61 -19.52
N GLU A 81 -11.63 10.26 -20.64
CA GLU A 81 -10.19 10.32 -20.85
C GLU A 81 -9.85 11.47 -21.81
N PRO A 82 -9.35 12.62 -21.30
CA PRO A 82 -8.93 13.74 -22.13
C PRO A 82 -7.49 13.59 -22.63
N GLU A 83 -6.88 14.66 -23.12
CA GLU A 83 -5.50 14.67 -23.64
C GLU A 83 -4.42 14.85 -22.58
N SER A 84 -4.77 15.24 -21.34
CA SER A 84 -3.84 15.47 -20.25
C SER A 84 -4.49 15.42 -18.86
N GLU A 85 -3.69 15.30 -17.80
CA GLU A 85 -4.15 15.42 -16.41
C GLU A 85 -4.76 16.78 -16.10
N HIS A 86 -4.25 17.86 -16.69
CA HIS A 86 -4.84 19.19 -16.55
C HIS A 86 -6.31 19.19 -17.01
N SER A 87 -6.57 18.68 -18.21
CA SER A 87 -7.94 18.59 -18.74
C SER A 87 -8.79 17.56 -18.01
N ALA A 88 -8.20 16.51 -17.42
CA ALA A 88 -8.92 15.57 -16.56
C ALA A 88 -9.42 16.24 -15.29
N ALA A 89 -8.60 17.10 -14.66
CA ALA A 89 -9.06 17.91 -13.53
C ALA A 89 -10.13 18.94 -13.96
N THR A 90 -9.97 19.58 -15.13
CA THR A 90 -10.95 20.55 -15.65
C THR A 90 -12.30 19.89 -15.96
N PHE A 91 -12.30 18.65 -16.46
CA PHE A 91 -13.51 17.86 -16.62
C PHE A 91 -14.20 17.65 -15.27
N CYS A 92 -13.44 17.26 -14.25
CA CYS A 92 -13.99 17.07 -12.90
C CYS A 92 -14.54 18.38 -12.31
N GLU A 93 -13.84 19.51 -12.53
CA GLU A 93 -14.35 20.83 -12.17
C GLU A 93 -15.72 21.08 -12.82
N GLY A 94 -15.82 20.96 -14.14
CA GLY A 94 -17.07 21.20 -14.87
C GLY A 94 -18.21 20.29 -14.42
N PHE A 95 -17.92 19.00 -14.19
CA PHE A 95 -18.89 18.02 -13.72
C PHE A 95 -19.41 18.37 -12.32
N ALA A 96 -18.53 18.77 -11.41
CA ALA A 96 -18.90 19.15 -10.05
C ALA A 96 -19.65 20.48 -9.99
N VAL A 97 -19.29 21.48 -10.81
CA VAL A 97 -20.02 22.75 -10.89
C VAL A 97 -21.46 22.53 -11.38
N ALA A 98 -21.71 21.48 -12.19
CA ALA A 98 -23.04 21.06 -12.60
C ALA A 98 -23.80 20.21 -11.54
N GLY A 99 -23.26 20.10 -10.31
CA GLY A 99 -23.88 19.39 -9.19
C GLY A 99 -23.63 17.88 -9.17
N GLY A 100 -22.77 17.35 -10.04
CA GLY A 100 -22.49 15.92 -10.10
C GLY A 100 -21.35 15.49 -9.17
N ARG A 101 -21.44 14.26 -8.64
CA ARG A 101 -20.35 13.67 -7.85
C ARG A 101 -19.31 13.02 -8.77
N VAL A 102 -18.09 13.53 -8.72
CA VAL A 102 -17.00 13.11 -9.60
C VAL A 102 -15.73 12.75 -8.81
N THR A 103 -14.93 11.86 -9.38
CA THR A 103 -13.60 11.48 -8.89
C THR A 103 -12.53 11.59 -9.97
N ASN A 104 -11.26 11.53 -9.57
CA ASN A 104 -10.10 11.51 -10.46
C ASN A 104 -9.03 10.58 -9.87
N PHE A 105 -8.17 10.03 -10.73
CA PHE A 105 -7.06 9.16 -10.37
C PHE A 105 -5.76 9.69 -10.99
N THR A 106 -4.80 10.12 -10.17
CA THR A 106 -3.54 10.70 -10.67
C THR A 106 -2.33 10.37 -9.78
N SER A 107 -1.13 10.71 -10.24
CA SER A 107 0.14 10.45 -9.56
C SER A 107 1.23 11.39 -10.10
N GLY A 108 2.25 11.70 -9.30
CA GLY A 108 3.50 12.29 -9.78
C GLY A 108 3.30 13.58 -10.58
N GLN A 109 3.89 13.61 -11.77
CA GLN A 109 3.80 14.77 -12.69
C GLN A 109 2.37 15.18 -13.01
N GLY A 110 1.47 14.20 -13.10
CA GLY A 110 0.08 14.42 -13.41
C GLY A 110 -0.61 15.29 -12.36
N LEU A 111 -0.33 15.05 -11.08
CA LEU A 111 -0.88 15.87 -9.99
C LEU A 111 -0.37 17.31 -10.04
N VAL A 112 0.94 17.50 -10.29
CA VAL A 112 1.53 18.85 -10.40
C VAL A 112 0.99 19.59 -11.63
N LEU A 113 0.76 18.89 -12.74
CA LEU A 113 0.15 19.45 -13.94
C LEU A 113 -1.29 19.95 -13.70
N MET A 114 -1.99 19.42 -12.69
CA MET A 114 -3.32 19.88 -12.28
C MET A 114 -3.29 21.15 -11.41
N LYS A 115 -2.13 21.61 -10.92
CA LYS A 115 -2.03 22.61 -9.82
C LYS A 115 -2.88 23.86 -10.03
N GLU A 116 -2.94 24.39 -11.25
CA GLU A 116 -3.82 25.54 -11.58
C GLU A 116 -5.30 25.22 -11.31
N VAL A 117 -5.79 24.09 -11.83
CA VAL A 117 -7.17 23.63 -11.70
C VAL A 117 -7.51 23.24 -10.25
N LEU A 118 -6.54 22.78 -9.48
CA LEU A 118 -6.75 22.50 -8.05
C LEU A 118 -7.16 23.77 -7.29
N TYR A 119 -6.57 24.93 -7.62
CA TYR A 119 -6.98 26.22 -7.05
C TYR A 119 -8.38 26.67 -7.49
N THR A 120 -8.81 26.33 -8.71
CA THR A 120 -10.16 26.70 -9.20
C THR A 120 -11.23 25.84 -8.51
N ILE A 121 -11.01 24.53 -8.42
CA ILE A 121 -11.92 23.58 -7.76
C ILE A 121 -12.12 23.97 -6.29
N SER A 122 -11.01 24.17 -5.55
CA SER A 122 -11.11 24.62 -4.16
C SER A 122 -11.77 25.99 -4.12
N GLY A 123 -11.32 26.97 -4.92
CA GLY A 123 -11.89 28.32 -4.94
C GLY A 123 -13.41 28.37 -5.15
N LYS A 124 -13.96 27.44 -5.93
CA LYS A 124 -15.40 27.28 -6.22
C LYS A 124 -16.17 26.45 -5.19
N ARG A 125 -15.49 25.96 -4.14
CA ARG A 125 -16.08 25.15 -3.05
C ARG A 125 -16.69 23.84 -3.55
N LEU A 126 -16.01 23.19 -4.48
CA LEU A 126 -16.47 21.93 -5.07
C LEU A 126 -15.97 20.74 -4.23
N PRO A 127 -16.85 19.92 -3.64
CA PRO A 127 -16.47 18.82 -2.75
C PRO A 127 -16.06 17.55 -3.53
N VAL A 128 -15.08 17.67 -4.41
CA VAL A 128 -14.53 16.53 -5.16
C VAL A 128 -13.47 15.80 -4.35
N VAL A 129 -13.30 14.51 -4.62
CA VAL A 129 -12.19 13.70 -4.06
C VAL A 129 -11.34 13.19 -5.22
N PHE A 130 -10.03 13.46 -5.15
CA PHE A 130 -9.04 12.91 -6.08
C PHE A 130 -8.20 11.87 -5.36
N ASN A 131 -8.03 10.72 -5.98
CA ASN A 131 -7.32 9.57 -5.44
C ASN A 131 -5.90 9.50 -6.00
N ILE A 132 -4.90 9.59 -5.12
CA ILE A 132 -3.50 9.81 -5.45
C ILE A 132 -2.69 8.56 -5.12
N GLY A 133 -2.04 7.98 -6.13
CA GLY A 133 -0.93 7.06 -5.92
C GLY A 133 0.37 7.86 -5.80
N ALA A 134 0.72 8.31 -4.60
CA ALA A 134 1.83 9.23 -4.37
C ALA A 134 3.13 8.70 -4.99
N ARG A 135 3.75 9.52 -5.84
CA ARG A 135 4.85 9.12 -6.71
C ARG A 135 5.92 10.21 -6.73
N ALA A 136 7.17 9.77 -6.69
CA ALA A 136 8.33 10.64 -6.79
C ALA A 136 8.29 11.50 -8.07
N LEU A 137 8.56 12.79 -7.92
CA LEU A 137 8.69 13.69 -9.06
C LEU A 137 10.00 13.43 -9.80
N THR A 138 9.92 13.36 -11.12
CA THR A 138 11.06 13.42 -12.04
C THR A 138 11.85 14.69 -11.78
N SER A 139 13.08 14.51 -11.29
CA SER A 139 14.04 15.59 -11.05
C SER A 139 15.32 15.30 -11.83
N HIS A 140 16.36 14.79 -11.17
CA HIS A 140 17.59 14.33 -11.80
C HIS A 140 17.37 13.09 -12.70
N SER A 141 16.32 12.32 -12.42
CA SER A 141 15.89 11.15 -13.19
C SER A 141 14.39 10.89 -13.01
N LEU A 142 13.81 10.12 -13.93
CA LEU A 142 12.43 9.63 -13.84
C LEU A 142 12.36 8.49 -12.83
N ASN A 143 11.41 8.57 -11.91
CA ASN A 143 11.03 7.46 -11.07
C ASN A 143 9.50 7.27 -11.12
N VAL A 144 9.03 6.02 -11.26
CA VAL A 144 7.60 5.68 -11.26
C VAL A 144 7.08 5.31 -9.88
N HIS A 145 7.99 5.09 -8.93
CA HIS A 145 7.74 4.56 -7.60
C HIS A 145 7.40 5.63 -6.57
N ALA A 146 7.09 5.21 -5.34
CA ALA A 146 6.60 6.07 -4.27
C ALA A 146 7.55 7.23 -3.95
N GLY A 147 6.96 8.40 -3.79
CA GLY A 147 7.56 9.61 -3.24
C GLY A 147 6.40 10.52 -2.84
N HIS A 148 6.61 11.41 -1.88
CA HIS A 148 5.57 12.35 -1.43
C HIS A 148 5.73 13.74 -2.04
N ASP A 149 6.76 13.94 -2.86
CA ASP A 149 7.10 15.23 -3.47
C ASP A 149 5.95 15.80 -4.31
N ASP A 150 5.16 14.93 -4.96
CA ASP A 150 4.02 15.32 -5.79
C ASP A 150 2.88 15.93 -4.97
N VAL A 151 2.48 15.25 -3.89
CA VAL A 151 1.44 15.72 -2.96
C VAL A 151 1.91 16.98 -2.24
N MET A 152 3.17 17.00 -1.79
CA MET A 152 3.74 18.15 -1.10
C MET A 152 3.87 19.37 -2.01
N SER A 153 3.99 19.17 -3.33
CA SER A 153 4.01 20.24 -4.33
C SER A 153 2.65 20.94 -4.54
N VAL A 154 1.55 20.33 -4.10
CA VAL A 154 0.19 20.87 -4.23
C VAL A 154 -0.55 21.05 -2.91
N ALA A 155 0.11 20.80 -1.78
CA ALA A 155 -0.50 20.88 -0.44
C ALA A 155 -0.97 22.30 -0.03
N ASP A 156 -0.62 23.32 -0.81
CA ASP A 156 -1.03 24.72 -0.67
C ASP A 156 -2.30 25.09 -1.46
N CYS A 157 -2.89 24.15 -2.22
CA CYS A 157 -4.01 24.43 -3.12
C CYS A 157 -5.38 24.56 -2.41
N GLY A 158 -5.42 24.44 -1.07
CA GLY A 158 -6.66 24.52 -0.30
C GLY A 158 -7.52 23.25 -0.35
N TRP A 159 -6.85 22.10 -0.32
CA TRP A 159 -7.48 20.77 -0.29
C TRP A 159 -7.21 20.10 1.06
N GLY A 160 -8.16 19.27 1.52
CA GLY A 160 -7.87 18.28 2.56
C GLY A 160 -6.94 17.20 2.02
N VAL A 161 -6.07 16.64 2.85
CA VAL A 161 -5.09 15.63 2.43
C VAL A 161 -5.00 14.53 3.47
N LEU A 162 -5.49 13.34 3.11
CA LEU A 162 -5.45 12.14 3.94
C LEU A 162 -4.53 11.08 3.34
N PHE A 163 -3.76 10.37 4.17
CA PHE A 163 -2.82 9.32 3.78
C PHE A 163 -3.20 7.97 4.40
N GLY A 164 -3.45 6.95 3.57
CA GLY A 164 -3.55 5.55 3.98
C GLY A 164 -2.20 4.85 3.90
N ARG A 165 -1.92 3.99 4.88
CA ARG A 165 -0.67 3.20 4.94
C ARG A 165 -0.75 1.90 4.14
N ASN A 166 -1.94 1.30 4.10
CA ASN A 166 -2.19 -0.02 3.48
C ASN A 166 -3.48 -0.04 2.65
N ALA A 167 -3.79 -1.19 2.03
CA ALA A 167 -4.94 -1.34 1.16
C ALA A 167 -6.29 -1.09 1.88
N GLN A 168 -6.42 -1.51 3.14
CA GLN A 168 -7.61 -1.27 3.96
C GLN A 168 -7.83 0.23 4.19
N GLU A 169 -6.79 0.92 4.68
CA GLU A 169 -6.85 2.34 4.99
C GLU A 169 -7.08 3.19 3.72
N ALA A 170 -6.52 2.79 2.57
CA ALA A 170 -6.74 3.49 1.29
C ALA A 170 -8.22 3.52 0.86
N GLY A 171 -8.95 2.42 1.08
CA GLY A 171 -10.39 2.33 0.82
C GLY A 171 -11.22 3.07 1.86
N ASP A 172 -10.94 2.85 3.14
CA ASP A 172 -11.67 3.51 4.25
C ASP A 172 -11.56 5.04 4.18
N LEU A 173 -10.33 5.55 4.01
CA LEU A 173 -10.08 6.99 3.90
C LEU A 173 -10.65 7.59 2.62
N CYS A 174 -10.84 6.82 1.55
CA CYS A 174 -11.56 7.28 0.36
C CYS A 174 -13.00 7.70 0.71
N LEU A 175 -13.71 6.87 1.47
CA LEU A 175 -15.09 7.14 1.86
C LEU A 175 -15.17 8.26 2.91
N ILE A 176 -14.25 8.27 3.88
CA ILE A 176 -14.14 9.33 4.90
C ILE A 176 -13.85 10.68 4.24
N ALA A 177 -12.92 10.74 3.28
CA ALA A 177 -12.60 11.94 2.53
C ALA A 177 -13.82 12.47 1.78
N ARG A 178 -14.63 11.59 1.17
CA ARG A 178 -15.85 11.98 0.46
C ARG A 178 -16.87 12.63 1.40
N ARG A 179 -17.15 11.99 2.55
CA ARG A 179 -18.10 12.54 3.53
C ARG A 179 -17.63 13.90 4.03
N THR A 180 -16.36 14.00 4.35
CA THR A 180 -15.75 15.24 4.84
C THR A 180 -15.80 16.34 3.79
N ALA A 181 -15.49 16.02 2.54
CA ALA A 181 -15.51 16.96 1.44
C ALA A 181 -16.91 17.56 1.25
N GLU A 182 -17.95 16.72 1.21
CA GLU A 182 -19.34 17.14 1.03
C GLU A 182 -19.85 17.96 2.21
N ALA A 183 -19.53 17.57 3.45
CA ALA A 183 -19.94 18.29 4.65
C ALA A 183 -19.26 19.67 4.79
N SER A 184 -18.03 19.81 4.29
CA SER A 184 -17.23 21.05 4.41
C SER A 184 -17.17 21.91 3.15
N GLN A 185 -17.75 21.43 2.04
CA GLN A 185 -17.65 22.05 0.71
C GLN A 185 -16.19 22.36 0.32
N THR A 186 -15.28 21.45 0.69
CA THR A 186 -13.84 21.58 0.46
C THR A 186 -13.35 20.29 -0.19
N PRO A 187 -12.58 20.35 -1.27
CA PRO A 187 -12.12 19.13 -1.95
C PRO A 187 -11.03 18.40 -1.16
N PHE A 188 -10.86 17.11 -1.42
CA PHE A 188 -9.92 16.23 -0.69
C PHE A 188 -9.04 15.39 -1.61
N PHE A 189 -7.78 15.21 -1.21
CA PHE A 189 -6.92 14.15 -1.69
C PHE A 189 -7.01 12.94 -0.75
N ASN A 190 -7.32 11.78 -1.32
CA ASN A 190 -7.11 10.49 -0.67
C ASN A 190 -5.81 9.89 -1.24
N VAL A 191 -4.79 9.81 -0.40
CA VAL A 191 -3.41 9.50 -0.81
C VAL A 191 -3.00 8.13 -0.29
N GLN A 192 -2.31 7.37 -1.12
CA GLN A 192 -1.66 6.11 -0.76
C GLN A 192 -0.30 5.99 -1.46
N ASP A 193 0.65 5.24 -0.90
CA ASP A 193 1.99 5.13 -1.46
C ASP A 193 1.97 4.36 -2.80
N GLY A 194 2.55 4.96 -3.84
CA GLY A 194 2.64 4.35 -5.17
C GLY A 194 3.42 3.04 -5.16
N PHE A 195 2.87 2.00 -5.78
CA PHE A 195 3.30 0.60 -5.72
C PHE A 195 3.23 -0.05 -4.35
N LEU A 196 3.75 0.59 -3.29
CA LEU A 196 3.82 0.03 -1.95
C LEU A 196 2.45 -0.17 -1.29
N THR A 197 1.45 0.60 -1.71
CA THR A 197 0.05 0.41 -1.31
C THR A 197 -0.85 0.18 -2.53
N THR A 198 -0.63 0.93 -3.63
CA THR A 198 -1.51 0.83 -4.82
C THR A 198 -1.45 -0.53 -5.52
N HIS A 199 -0.38 -1.31 -5.33
CA HIS A 199 -0.17 -2.60 -6.00
C HIS A 199 0.13 -3.77 -5.04
N THR A 200 0.32 -3.48 -3.75
CA THR A 200 0.46 -4.51 -2.71
C THR A 200 -0.91 -5.08 -2.43
N VAL A 201 -1.07 -6.36 -2.72
CA VAL A 201 -2.28 -7.10 -2.45
C VAL A 201 -2.25 -7.56 -1.00
N GLU A 202 -3.27 -7.19 -0.25
CA GLU A 202 -3.40 -7.48 1.17
C GLU A 202 -4.76 -8.10 1.49
N SER A 203 -4.83 -8.79 2.61
CA SER A 203 -6.10 -9.11 3.26
C SER A 203 -6.77 -7.81 3.69
N ALA A 204 -8.02 -7.63 3.27
CA ALA A 204 -8.78 -6.42 3.56
C ALA A 204 -10.27 -6.74 3.72
N ARG A 205 -11.01 -5.76 4.25
CA ARG A 205 -12.45 -5.80 4.48
C ARG A 205 -13.07 -4.63 3.73
N LEU A 206 -13.60 -4.91 2.54
CA LEU A 206 -14.24 -3.88 1.70
C LEU A 206 -15.50 -3.35 2.37
N ILE A 207 -15.77 -2.07 2.18
CA ILE A 207 -16.91 -1.41 2.77
C ILE A 207 -18.21 -1.92 2.12
N GLU A 208 -19.22 -2.27 2.92
CA GLU A 208 -20.50 -2.73 2.43
C GLU A 208 -21.24 -1.66 1.61
N PRO A 209 -21.86 -2.01 0.47
CA PRO A 209 -22.72 -1.10 -0.32
C PRO A 209 -23.79 -0.39 0.50
N GLU A 210 -24.41 -1.12 1.43
CA GLU A 210 -25.46 -0.62 2.32
C GLU A 210 -24.92 0.49 3.23
N PHE A 211 -23.77 0.26 3.86
CA PHE A 211 -23.13 1.27 4.70
C PHE A 211 -22.68 2.48 3.88
N MET A 212 -22.07 2.28 2.71
CA MET A 212 -21.68 3.39 1.83
C MET A 212 -22.87 4.28 1.51
N LYS A 213 -24.03 3.69 1.23
CA LYS A 213 -25.27 4.40 0.93
C LYS A 213 -25.76 5.23 2.12
N GLU A 214 -25.77 4.67 3.33
CA GLU A 214 -26.18 5.35 4.57
C GLU A 214 -25.18 6.45 4.99
N TYR A 215 -23.89 6.18 4.84
CA TYR A 215 -22.81 7.05 5.27
C TYR A 215 -22.68 8.30 4.39
N ILE A 216 -22.84 8.16 3.07
CA ILE A 216 -22.65 9.26 2.12
C ILE A 216 -23.94 9.90 1.63
N GLY A 217 -25.04 9.16 1.49
CA GLY A 217 -26.30 9.68 0.95
C GLY A 217 -26.25 10.09 -0.54
N ARG A 218 -27.41 10.43 -1.10
CA ARG A 218 -27.54 10.80 -2.52
C ARG A 218 -26.79 12.10 -2.83
N PRO A 219 -26.09 12.18 -3.97
CA PRO A 219 -25.38 13.40 -4.34
C PRO A 219 -26.33 14.58 -4.57
N GLU A 220 -27.51 14.36 -5.16
CA GLU A 220 -28.48 15.44 -5.43
C GLU A 220 -29.02 16.13 -4.16
N GLU A 221 -28.95 15.46 -3.01
CA GLU A 221 -29.42 15.98 -1.72
C GLU A 221 -28.36 16.84 -1.02
N LYS A 222 -27.10 16.73 -1.42
CA LYS A 222 -25.95 17.34 -0.74
C LYS A 222 -25.15 18.31 -1.61
N LEU A 223 -25.08 18.05 -2.91
CA LEU A 223 -24.29 18.81 -3.85
C LEU A 223 -25.08 19.97 -4.43
N MET A 224 -24.43 21.11 -4.58
CA MET A 224 -25.03 22.30 -5.18
C MET A 224 -24.78 22.29 -6.70
N ASN A 225 -25.85 22.41 -7.48
CA ASN A 225 -25.73 22.68 -8.91
C ASN A 225 -25.60 24.19 -9.14
N LEU A 226 -24.41 24.65 -9.52
CA LEU A 226 -24.14 26.06 -9.85
C LEU A 226 -24.51 26.40 -11.31
N MET A 227 -24.83 25.40 -12.14
CA MET A 227 -25.21 25.53 -13.55
C MET A 227 -26.68 25.17 -13.79
N ASP A 228 -27.57 25.51 -12.84
CA ASP A 228 -29.01 25.34 -13.01
C ASP A 228 -29.61 26.51 -13.82
N PRO A 229 -30.12 26.29 -15.05
CA PRO A 229 -30.73 27.36 -15.85
C PRO A 229 -32.01 27.95 -15.23
N SER A 230 -32.65 27.24 -14.29
CA SER A 230 -33.82 27.73 -13.57
C SER A 230 -33.46 28.66 -12.40
N SER A 231 -32.22 28.58 -11.91
CA SER A 231 -31.66 29.41 -10.84
C SER A 231 -30.24 29.88 -11.24
N PRO A 232 -30.12 30.73 -12.27
CA PRO A 232 -28.83 31.00 -12.90
C PRO A 232 -27.88 31.75 -11.96
N LEU A 233 -26.64 31.26 -11.87
CA LEU A 233 -25.56 31.88 -11.11
C LEU A 233 -24.33 32.08 -12.00
N MET A 234 -23.56 33.14 -11.72
CA MET A 234 -22.28 33.39 -12.37
C MET A 234 -21.13 33.04 -11.43
N SER A 235 -20.32 32.06 -11.80
CA SER A 235 -19.16 31.60 -11.02
C SER A 235 -17.85 31.89 -11.77
N GLY A 236 -16.77 32.18 -11.04
CA GLY A 236 -15.44 32.41 -11.64
C GLY A 236 -15.27 33.76 -12.35
N VAL A 237 -15.95 34.81 -11.90
CA VAL A 237 -15.84 36.16 -12.49
C VAL A 237 -14.49 36.82 -12.24
N VAL A 238 -14.14 37.79 -13.08
CA VAL A 238 -13.02 38.70 -12.82
C VAL A 238 -13.41 39.65 -11.68
N GLN A 239 -12.61 39.65 -10.61
CA GLN A 239 -12.78 40.54 -9.47
C GLN A 239 -11.62 41.53 -9.36
N ASN A 240 -11.94 42.81 -9.18
CA ASN A 240 -10.94 43.83 -8.85
C ASN A 240 -10.56 43.76 -7.36
N GLN A 241 -9.56 44.55 -6.97
CA GLN A 241 -8.84 44.46 -5.70
C GLN A 241 -9.76 44.46 -4.46
N ASP A 242 -10.75 45.35 -4.41
CA ASP A 242 -11.68 45.47 -3.28
C ASP A 242 -12.52 44.19 -3.06
N SER A 243 -13.04 43.60 -4.13
CA SER A 243 -13.87 42.38 -4.05
C SER A 243 -13.05 41.12 -3.85
N TYR A 244 -11.88 41.02 -4.50
CA TYR A 244 -11.08 39.80 -4.49
C TYR A 244 -10.60 39.45 -3.07
N MET A 245 -10.07 40.42 -2.32
CA MET A 245 -9.61 40.17 -0.95
C MET A 245 -10.75 39.70 -0.06
N LYS A 246 -11.95 40.30 -0.16
CA LYS A 246 -13.15 39.90 0.59
C LYS A 246 -13.52 38.45 0.28
N GLY A 247 -13.61 38.09 -1.00
CA GLY A 247 -13.94 36.74 -1.43
C GLY A 247 -12.91 35.69 -0.98
N LYS A 248 -11.61 35.98 -1.12
CA LYS A 248 -10.54 35.06 -0.69
C LYS A 248 -10.51 34.84 0.81
N ILE A 249 -10.68 35.89 1.62
CA ILE A 249 -10.70 35.75 3.08
C ILE A 249 -12.00 35.09 3.56
N ALA A 250 -13.14 35.38 2.92
CA ALA A 250 -14.43 34.76 3.27
C ALA A 250 -14.42 33.23 3.13
N GLN A 251 -13.56 32.65 2.28
CA GLN A 251 -13.42 31.20 2.15
C GLN A 251 -12.99 30.50 3.45
N ARG A 252 -12.35 31.21 4.40
CA ARG A 252 -11.97 30.65 5.71
C ARG A 252 -13.16 30.06 6.46
N TRP A 253 -14.35 30.64 6.30
CA TRP A 253 -15.58 30.09 6.90
C TRP A 253 -15.79 28.61 6.58
N TYR A 254 -15.52 28.19 5.34
CA TYR A 254 -15.64 26.80 4.90
C TYR A 254 -14.47 25.95 5.41
N TYR A 255 -13.25 26.48 5.36
CA TYR A 255 -12.07 25.77 5.86
C TYR A 255 -12.14 25.49 7.37
N ASP A 256 -12.76 26.39 8.15
CA ASP A 256 -12.99 26.20 9.58
C ASP A 256 -13.95 25.02 9.87
N GLN A 257 -14.75 24.59 8.89
CA GLN A 257 -15.63 23.40 9.01
C GLN A 257 -14.91 22.09 8.73
N VAL A 258 -13.72 22.11 8.11
CA VAL A 258 -13.04 20.89 7.63
C VAL A 258 -12.64 19.98 8.79
N ALA A 259 -12.00 20.52 9.82
CA ALA A 259 -11.57 19.73 10.97
C ALA A 259 -12.77 19.13 11.75
N PRO A 260 -13.82 19.90 12.11
CA PRO A 260 -15.03 19.33 12.72
C PRO A 260 -15.69 18.25 11.85
N ALA A 261 -15.82 18.49 10.54
CA ALA A 261 -16.42 17.51 9.62
C ALA A 261 -15.59 16.23 9.51
N LEU A 262 -14.26 16.33 9.53
CA LEU A 262 -13.38 15.18 9.48
C LEU A 262 -13.49 14.33 10.76
N MET A 263 -13.54 14.98 11.93
CA MET A 263 -13.72 14.27 13.20
C MET A 263 -15.09 13.59 13.29
N ASP A 264 -16.16 14.23 12.81
CA ASP A 264 -17.48 13.58 12.68
C ASP A 264 -17.42 12.36 11.76
N ALA A 265 -16.77 12.49 10.61
CA ALA A 265 -16.62 11.40 9.66
C ALA A 265 -15.87 10.22 10.30
N PHE A 266 -14.74 10.45 10.97
CA PHE A 266 -14.01 9.40 11.69
C PHE A 266 -14.87 8.71 12.75
N GLU A 267 -15.61 9.48 13.56
CA GLU A 267 -16.45 8.92 14.62
C GLU A 267 -17.59 8.08 14.06
N VAL A 268 -18.35 8.60 13.08
CA VAL A 268 -19.44 7.85 12.46
C VAL A 268 -18.92 6.59 11.77
N PHE A 269 -17.75 6.66 11.13
CA PHE A 269 -17.11 5.50 10.53
C PHE A 269 -16.77 4.44 11.57
N TYR A 270 -16.15 4.84 12.69
CA TYR A 270 -15.80 3.95 13.79
C TYR A 270 -17.03 3.27 14.40
N GLN A 271 -18.09 4.02 14.70
CA GLN A 271 -19.32 3.47 15.30
C GLN A 271 -20.00 2.39 14.43
N ASN A 272 -19.82 2.46 13.11
CA ASN A 272 -20.47 1.55 12.17
C ASN A 272 -19.56 0.40 11.73
N THR A 273 -18.24 0.57 11.78
CA THR A 273 -17.29 -0.41 11.25
C THR A 273 -16.36 -1.03 12.29
N GLY A 274 -16.26 -0.44 13.48
CA GLY A 274 -15.25 -0.76 14.49
C GLY A 274 -13.83 -0.30 14.13
N ARG A 275 -13.60 0.25 12.93
CA ARG A 275 -12.28 0.71 12.48
C ARG A 275 -12.08 2.17 12.86
N ARG A 276 -11.12 2.43 13.72
CA ARG A 276 -10.88 3.77 14.28
C ARG A 276 -9.79 4.51 13.53
N TYR A 277 -10.09 5.74 13.15
CA TYR A 277 -9.16 6.68 12.55
C TYR A 277 -9.17 8.00 13.34
N ASP A 278 -8.10 8.76 13.22
CA ASP A 278 -7.96 10.11 13.74
C ASP A 278 -7.01 10.88 12.80
N MET A 279 -6.76 12.17 13.04
CA MET A 279 -5.81 12.95 12.25
C MET A 279 -4.37 12.43 12.38
N VAL A 280 -4.03 11.84 13.53
CA VAL A 280 -2.74 11.20 13.81
C VAL A 280 -2.95 9.87 14.53
N GLY A 281 -2.11 8.88 14.25
CA GLY A 281 -2.10 7.60 14.93
C GLY A 281 -0.89 7.49 15.85
N SER A 282 -1.11 7.54 17.16
CA SER A 282 -0.04 7.34 18.15
C SER A 282 0.11 5.86 18.48
N TYR A 283 1.36 5.40 18.55
CA TYR A 283 1.69 4.03 18.93
C TYR A 283 2.79 4.03 19.99
N ARG A 284 2.42 3.60 21.20
CA ARG A 284 3.28 3.55 22.39
C ARG A 284 3.99 4.88 22.70
N CYS A 285 3.32 6.02 22.45
CA CYS A 285 3.89 7.34 22.65
C CYS A 285 3.76 7.85 24.10
N GLU A 286 2.84 7.32 24.90
CA GLU A 286 2.48 7.89 26.21
C GLU A 286 3.64 7.93 27.22
N ASP A 287 4.55 6.95 27.16
CA ASP A 287 5.74 6.87 28.01
C ASP A 287 7.06 6.90 27.21
N ALA A 288 6.99 7.19 25.91
CA ALA A 288 8.14 7.16 25.03
C ALA A 288 9.12 8.30 25.32
N GLU A 289 10.40 7.97 25.37
CA GLU A 289 11.49 8.95 25.41
C GLU A 289 11.91 9.38 24.01
N PHE A 290 11.77 8.49 23.03
CA PHE A 290 12.14 8.71 21.63
C PHE A 290 10.99 8.33 20.71
N ILE A 291 10.65 9.19 19.75
CA ILE A 291 9.50 8.96 18.87
C ILE A 291 9.90 9.09 17.39
N LEU A 292 9.49 8.14 16.56
CA LEU A 292 9.55 8.27 15.09
C LEU A 292 8.26 8.88 14.57
N VAL A 293 8.34 9.93 13.76
CA VAL A 293 7.19 10.60 13.14
C VAL A 293 7.26 10.41 11.62
N GLY A 294 6.15 10.03 10.99
CA GLY A 294 6.14 9.82 9.54
C GLY A 294 4.74 9.69 8.94
N ILE A 295 4.71 9.46 7.63
CA ILE A 295 3.49 9.32 6.82
C ILE A 295 3.66 8.10 5.89
N GLY A 296 2.58 7.34 5.72
CA GLY A 296 2.51 6.30 4.68
C GLY A 296 2.97 4.91 5.14
N SER A 297 3.15 4.02 4.18
CA SER A 297 3.24 2.55 4.39
C SER A 297 4.29 2.09 5.40
N TYR A 298 5.49 2.69 5.40
CA TYR A 298 6.55 2.28 6.32
C TYR A 298 6.21 2.52 7.80
N MET A 299 5.17 3.30 8.10
CA MET A 299 4.70 3.48 9.48
C MET A 299 4.05 2.24 10.07
N GLU A 300 3.65 1.24 9.27
CA GLU A 300 3.32 -0.10 9.79
C GLU A 300 4.58 -0.88 10.17
N THR A 301 5.64 -0.84 9.33
CA THR A 301 6.95 -1.42 9.68
C THR A 301 7.52 -0.78 10.95
N ALA A 302 7.28 0.52 11.14
CA ALA A 302 7.66 1.23 12.35
C ALA A 302 7.04 0.61 13.60
N GLN A 303 5.73 0.30 13.60
CA GLN A 303 5.02 -0.23 14.77
C GLN A 303 5.68 -1.50 15.33
N ILE A 304 5.89 -2.50 14.48
CA ILE A 304 6.54 -3.75 14.88
C ILE A 304 8.01 -3.54 15.29
N THR A 305 8.68 -2.53 14.72
CA THR A 305 10.05 -2.18 15.11
C THR A 305 10.08 -1.49 16.47
N ILE A 306 9.08 -0.65 16.80
CA ILE A 306 8.92 -0.07 18.14
C ILE A 306 8.80 -1.18 19.19
N ASP A 307 8.03 -2.23 18.92
CA ASP A 307 7.91 -3.36 19.84
C ASP A 307 9.23 -4.07 20.04
N PHE A 308 9.97 -4.34 18.97
CA PHE A 308 11.32 -4.90 19.07
C PHE A 308 12.25 -4.02 19.90
N LEU A 309 12.31 -2.71 19.64
CA LEU A 309 13.15 -1.77 20.38
C LEU A 309 12.81 -1.76 21.89
N ARG A 310 11.52 -1.83 22.22
CA ARG A 310 11.05 -1.84 23.61
C ARG A 310 11.35 -3.17 24.30
N GLU A 311 11.04 -4.29 23.64
CA GLU A 311 11.12 -5.62 24.24
C GLU A 311 12.53 -6.21 24.27
N LYS A 312 13.33 -5.96 23.22
CA LYS A 312 14.67 -6.55 23.07
C LYS A 312 15.78 -5.58 23.47
N ARG A 313 15.60 -4.28 23.23
CA ARG A 313 16.62 -3.26 23.54
C ARG A 313 16.30 -2.41 24.78
N GLY A 314 15.08 -2.52 25.34
CA GLY A 314 14.68 -1.76 26.52
C GLY A 314 14.56 -0.25 26.28
N ILE A 315 14.52 0.18 25.01
CA ILE A 315 14.40 1.60 24.63
C ILE A 315 12.92 1.97 24.73
N LYS A 316 12.59 3.06 25.43
CA LYS A 316 11.22 3.61 25.46
C LYS A 316 10.88 4.32 24.15
N ALA A 317 10.70 3.52 23.10
CA ALA A 317 10.41 3.98 21.75
C ALA A 317 8.89 4.18 21.55
N GLY A 318 8.52 5.05 20.63
CA GLY A 318 7.15 5.21 20.14
C GLY A 318 7.14 5.62 18.66
N CYS A 319 5.99 5.57 17.99
CA CYS A 319 5.86 6.16 16.67
C CYS A 319 4.52 6.89 16.48
N LEU A 320 4.55 7.98 15.72
CA LEU A 320 3.40 8.83 15.40
C LEU A 320 3.19 8.87 13.89
N ASN A 321 2.15 8.19 13.41
CA ASN A 321 1.70 8.27 12.03
C ASN A 321 0.81 9.50 11.82
N LEU A 322 0.97 10.19 10.69
CA LEU A 322 0.03 11.22 10.27
C LEU A 322 -0.91 10.67 9.20
N TYR A 323 -2.19 10.60 9.54
CA TYR A 323 -3.26 10.32 8.58
C TYR A 323 -3.71 11.58 7.86
N CYS A 324 -3.64 12.74 8.50
CA CYS A 324 -4.09 14.02 7.96
C CYS A 324 -2.92 15.00 7.85
N PHE A 325 -2.58 15.41 6.63
CA PHE A 325 -1.60 16.49 6.40
C PHE A 325 -2.26 17.87 6.27
N ARG A 326 -3.50 17.90 5.77
CA ARG A 326 -4.34 19.10 5.70
C ARG A 326 -5.80 18.77 6.07
N PRO A 327 -6.43 19.52 6.99
CA PRO A 327 -5.84 20.57 7.83
C PRO A 327 -4.73 20.01 8.74
N PHE A 328 -3.65 20.77 8.93
CA PHE A 328 -2.48 20.26 9.64
C PHE A 328 -2.81 20.06 11.15
N PRO A 329 -2.60 18.85 11.72
CA PRO A 329 -3.02 18.53 13.08
C PRO A 329 -2.01 18.99 14.14
N ALA A 330 -1.68 20.28 14.12
CA ALA A 330 -0.64 20.88 14.96
C ALA A 330 -0.84 20.57 16.46
N ARG A 331 -2.07 20.65 16.95
CA ARG A 331 -2.38 20.43 18.38
C ARG A 331 -2.19 18.97 18.78
N GLN A 332 -2.66 18.03 17.96
CA GLN A 332 -2.53 16.60 18.21
C GLN A 332 -1.06 16.18 18.18
N ILE A 333 -0.29 16.69 17.22
CA ILE A 333 1.15 16.41 17.11
C ILE A 333 1.91 16.95 18.34
N VAL A 334 1.72 18.23 18.68
CA VAL A 334 2.41 18.82 19.85
C VAL A 334 2.05 18.05 21.12
N ASN A 335 0.78 17.71 21.34
CA ASN A 335 0.36 16.96 22.52
C ASN A 335 1.00 15.55 22.58
N ALA A 336 1.14 14.87 21.44
CA ALA A 336 1.73 13.54 21.40
C ALA A 336 3.26 13.55 21.60
N LEU A 337 3.93 14.66 21.29
CA LEU A 337 5.39 14.74 21.24
C LEU A 337 6.01 15.58 22.36
N LYS A 338 5.28 16.51 23.00
CA LYS A 338 5.84 17.51 23.93
C LYS A 338 6.64 16.92 25.10
N ASP A 339 6.31 15.71 25.54
CA ASP A 339 6.89 15.09 26.72
C ASP A 339 8.08 14.15 26.44
N CYS A 340 8.32 13.78 25.17
CA CYS A 340 9.49 12.98 24.80
C CYS A 340 10.80 13.78 24.94
N LYS A 341 11.94 13.09 24.89
CA LYS A 341 13.27 13.71 24.88
C LYS A 341 13.62 14.22 23.48
N ALA A 342 13.38 13.37 22.48
CA ALA A 342 13.64 13.67 21.08
C ALA A 342 12.68 12.92 20.15
N PHE A 343 12.48 13.45 18.95
CA PHE A 343 11.80 12.73 17.89
C PHE A 343 12.48 12.97 16.54
N ALA A 344 12.35 11.99 15.65
CA ALA A 344 12.86 12.06 14.28
C ALA A 344 11.68 12.08 13.31
N VAL A 345 11.67 13.05 12.41
CA VAL A 345 10.68 13.15 11.33
C VAL A 345 11.27 12.52 10.08
N LEU A 346 10.68 11.41 9.63
CA LEU A 346 11.10 10.70 8.43
C LEU A 346 10.17 11.08 7.26
N GLU A 347 10.74 11.46 6.13
CA GLU A 347 9.97 11.92 4.98
C GLU A 347 10.38 11.19 3.70
N ARG A 348 9.38 10.83 2.87
CA ARG A 348 9.58 10.17 1.57
C ARG A 348 9.79 11.19 0.45
N MET A 349 10.63 12.17 0.72
CA MET A 349 10.99 13.26 -0.18
C MET A 349 12.32 13.89 0.27
N ASP A 350 12.90 14.73 -0.57
CA ASP A 350 14.06 15.54 -0.19
C ASP A 350 14.02 16.94 -0.82
N ASP A 351 14.00 17.98 0.01
CA ASP A 351 14.13 19.39 -0.40
C ASP A 351 15.47 19.98 0.10
N PRO A 352 16.56 19.83 -0.66
CA PRO A 352 17.91 20.16 -0.20
C PRO A 352 18.16 21.66 -0.05
N LEU A 353 17.30 22.53 -0.59
CA LEU A 353 17.41 23.99 -0.40
C LEU A 353 16.68 24.47 0.85
N SER A 354 15.92 23.60 1.51
CA SER A 354 15.32 23.92 2.79
C SER A 354 16.36 23.90 3.91
N THR A 355 16.59 25.07 4.50
CA THR A 355 17.49 25.22 5.67
C THR A 355 16.82 24.84 7.00
N THR A 356 15.55 24.43 6.98
CA THR A 356 14.75 24.16 8.19
C THR A 356 14.21 22.74 8.27
N GLY A 357 14.50 21.89 7.28
CA GLY A 357 14.01 20.51 7.16
C GLY A 357 13.01 20.34 6.02
N ASN A 358 12.60 19.11 5.75
CA ASN A 358 11.58 18.79 4.74
C ASN A 358 10.19 19.30 5.17
N HIS A 359 9.17 19.10 4.32
CA HIS A 359 7.88 19.79 4.45
C HIS A 359 7.14 19.46 5.76
N LEU A 360 7.07 18.19 6.15
CA LEU A 360 6.45 17.79 7.41
C LEU A 360 7.24 18.33 8.60
N THR A 361 8.57 18.22 8.56
CA THR A 361 9.46 18.75 9.61
C THR A 361 9.22 20.24 9.85
N ARG A 362 9.05 21.02 8.77
CA ARG A 362 8.77 22.46 8.86
C ARG A 362 7.46 22.78 9.54
N GLU A 363 6.39 22.07 9.18
CA GLU A 363 5.06 22.24 9.79
C GLU A 363 5.10 21.87 11.28
N ILE A 364 5.81 20.81 11.65
CA ILE A 364 5.98 20.40 13.05
C ILE A 364 6.77 21.47 13.83
N LYS A 365 7.89 21.97 13.27
CA LYS A 365 8.68 23.05 13.89
C LYS A 365 7.83 24.31 14.10
N ALA A 366 7.00 24.67 13.13
CA ALA A 366 6.06 25.79 13.26
C ALA A 366 5.03 25.54 14.38
N ALA A 367 4.45 24.34 14.45
CA ALA A 367 3.52 23.96 15.52
C ALA A 367 4.16 24.05 16.93
N PHE A 368 5.42 23.63 17.08
CA PHE A 368 6.15 23.77 18.33
C PHE A 368 6.48 25.23 18.66
N CYS A 369 6.79 26.06 17.66
CA CYS A 369 6.97 27.50 17.86
C CYS A 369 5.70 28.17 18.40
N ASP A 370 4.54 27.81 17.85
CA ASP A 370 3.24 28.27 18.34
C ASP A 370 2.98 27.77 19.76
N ALA A 371 3.31 26.52 20.06
CA ALA A 371 3.14 25.95 21.40
C ALA A 371 4.03 26.62 22.45
N VAL A 372 5.28 26.96 22.15
CA VAL A 372 6.16 27.69 23.10
C VAL A 372 5.59 29.06 23.44
N THR A 373 4.94 29.71 22.47
CA THR A 373 4.35 31.04 22.64
C THR A 373 2.89 31.02 23.11
N GLY A 374 2.24 29.85 23.15
CA GLY A 374 0.81 29.71 23.46
C GLY A 374 -0.11 30.34 22.40
N GLN A 375 0.34 30.37 21.14
CA GLN A 375 -0.40 30.96 20.01
C GLN A 375 -1.19 29.90 19.22
N ASN A 376 -2.05 30.37 18.32
CA ASN A 376 -2.83 29.53 17.39
C ASN A 376 -3.59 28.36 18.06
N GLY A 377 -4.08 28.59 19.28
CA GLY A 377 -4.87 27.61 20.04
C GLY A 377 -4.05 26.48 20.68
N GLN A 378 -2.72 26.59 20.70
CA GLN A 378 -1.84 25.65 21.40
C GLN A 378 -1.80 25.91 22.89
N GLU A 379 -1.71 24.83 23.68
CA GLU A 379 -1.34 24.95 25.10
C GLU A 379 0.13 25.39 25.19
N ARG A 380 0.41 26.33 26.10
CA ARG A 380 1.79 26.81 26.28
C ARG A 380 2.67 25.69 26.83
N ILE A 381 3.77 25.41 26.16
CA ILE A 381 4.81 24.48 26.64
C ILE A 381 6.09 25.24 26.98
N GLU A 382 6.86 24.69 27.93
CA GLU A 382 8.11 25.33 28.40
C GLU A 382 9.36 24.81 27.69
N ARG A 383 9.27 23.66 27.02
CA ARG A 383 10.39 23.02 26.32
C ARG A 383 9.96 22.44 24.99
N VAL A 384 10.88 22.41 24.03
CA VAL A 384 10.73 21.71 22.75
C VAL A 384 11.67 20.49 22.79
N PRO A 385 11.18 19.26 22.53
CA PRO A 385 12.05 18.09 22.35
C PRO A 385 13.06 18.31 21.23
N MET A 386 14.16 17.56 21.23
CA MET A 386 15.09 17.62 20.09
C MET A 386 14.41 17.09 18.82
N ILE A 387 14.56 17.80 17.70
CA ILE A 387 13.88 17.49 16.43
C ILE A 387 14.91 17.10 15.39
N TYR A 388 14.95 15.82 15.03
CA TYR A 388 15.75 15.28 13.94
C TYR A 388 14.92 15.19 12.66
N SER A 389 15.58 15.31 11.50
CA SER A 389 14.95 15.27 10.18
C SER A 389 15.65 14.21 9.32
N GLY A 390 14.89 13.40 8.59
CA GLY A 390 15.46 12.36 7.75
C GLY A 390 14.73 12.16 6.44
N SER A 391 15.49 11.81 5.40
CA SER A 391 14.95 11.40 4.10
C SER A 391 15.12 9.89 3.90
N ALA A 392 14.03 9.21 3.54
CA ALA A 392 14.03 7.75 3.35
C ALA A 392 12.95 7.28 2.38
N GLY A 393 13.16 6.12 1.78
CA GLY A 393 12.13 5.47 0.96
C GLY A 393 11.77 6.17 -0.35
N LEU A 394 12.55 7.18 -0.77
CA LEU A 394 12.38 7.86 -2.05
C LEU A 394 12.47 6.83 -3.19
N GLY A 395 11.51 6.87 -4.11
CA GLY A 395 11.47 5.93 -5.23
C GLY A 395 11.18 4.49 -4.83
N SER A 396 10.36 4.27 -3.81
CA SER A 396 10.12 2.95 -3.17
C SER A 396 11.39 2.21 -2.77
N ARG A 397 12.44 2.94 -2.37
CA ARG A 397 13.53 2.31 -1.63
C ARG A 397 12.95 1.73 -0.33
N ASP A 398 13.40 0.54 0.07
CA ASP A 398 12.92 -0.05 1.32
C ASP A 398 13.33 0.82 2.52
N VAL A 399 12.45 0.85 3.53
CA VAL A 399 12.73 1.36 4.87
C VAL A 399 12.48 0.21 5.83
N ARG A 400 13.56 -0.34 6.38
CA ARG A 400 13.54 -1.61 7.11
C ARG A 400 13.66 -1.42 8.62
N PRO A 401 13.42 -2.47 9.42
CA PRO A 401 13.67 -2.44 10.85
C PRO A 401 15.09 -1.96 11.19
N GLY A 402 16.12 -2.41 10.47
CA GLY A 402 17.49 -1.93 10.66
C GLY A 402 17.70 -0.44 10.37
N ASP A 403 17.01 0.12 9.36
CA ASP A 403 17.03 1.57 9.10
C ASP A 403 16.37 2.33 10.25
N ILE A 404 15.23 1.83 10.75
CA ILE A 404 14.51 2.43 11.88
C ILE A 404 15.36 2.34 13.16
N ASN A 405 16.02 1.21 13.42
CA ASN A 405 16.96 1.05 14.53
C ASN A 405 18.06 2.11 14.48
N ALA A 406 18.64 2.35 13.30
CA ALA A 406 19.65 3.40 13.11
C ALA A 406 19.13 4.81 13.46
N ILE A 407 17.87 5.10 13.14
CA ILE A 407 17.23 6.39 13.49
C ILE A 407 17.13 6.56 15.01
N PHE A 408 16.73 5.51 15.73
CA PHE A 408 16.69 5.54 17.19
C PHE A 408 18.08 5.67 17.80
N ASP A 409 19.07 4.95 17.26
CA ASP A 409 20.47 5.07 17.68
C ASP A 409 20.96 6.51 17.50
N ASN A 410 20.68 7.14 16.35
CA ASN A 410 21.03 8.54 16.10
C ASN A 410 20.38 9.52 17.10
N MET A 411 19.12 9.29 17.51
CA MET A 411 18.48 10.12 18.53
C MET A 411 19.09 9.92 19.93
N ILE A 412 19.42 8.67 20.29
CA ILE A 412 19.97 8.31 21.61
C ILE A 412 21.40 8.84 21.77
N GLU A 413 22.19 8.78 20.70
CA GLU A 413 23.58 9.24 20.68
C GLU A 413 23.72 10.75 20.45
N GLU A 414 22.59 11.46 20.32
CA GLU A 414 22.54 12.88 19.97
C GLU A 414 23.35 13.18 18.69
N GLY A 415 23.15 12.35 17.66
CA GLY A 415 23.91 12.34 16.42
C GLY A 415 23.55 13.47 15.45
N GLN A 416 23.41 13.13 14.16
CA GLN A 416 23.21 14.13 13.10
C GLN A 416 21.79 14.68 13.11
N ASP A 417 21.62 16.01 13.08
CA ASP A 417 20.32 16.69 12.99
C ASP A 417 19.54 16.29 11.73
N TYR A 418 20.24 16.21 10.59
CA TYR A 418 19.71 15.74 9.32
C TYR A 418 20.45 14.49 8.85
N PHE A 419 19.72 13.46 8.43
CA PHE A 419 20.28 12.18 7.99
C PHE A 419 19.52 11.59 6.80
N CYS A 420 20.06 10.51 6.22
CA CYS A 420 19.31 9.61 5.34
C CYS A 420 19.55 8.14 5.71
N VAL A 421 18.67 7.25 5.26
CA VAL A 421 18.79 5.79 5.48
C VAL A 421 18.58 5.02 4.17
N GLY A 422 18.96 3.74 4.13
CA GLY A 422 18.79 2.86 2.97
C GLY A 422 19.72 3.12 1.77
N ILE A 423 20.66 4.08 1.87
CA ILE A 423 21.63 4.43 0.81
C ILE A 423 23.05 4.63 1.35
N LYS A 424 24.04 4.61 0.45
CA LYS A 424 25.43 4.99 0.78
C LYS A 424 25.63 6.47 0.50
N HIS A 425 25.77 7.28 1.54
CA HIS A 425 25.96 8.73 1.44
C HIS A 425 26.70 9.24 2.70
N PRO A 426 27.42 10.37 2.68
CA PRO A 426 28.04 10.93 3.88
C PRO A 426 27.05 11.28 5.01
N LEU A 427 25.78 11.54 4.67
CA LEU A 427 24.70 11.78 5.63
C LEU A 427 23.99 10.48 6.07
N ALA A 428 24.40 9.33 5.53
CA ALA A 428 23.71 8.08 5.81
C ALA A 428 24.02 7.60 7.23
N ILE A 429 22.97 7.22 7.95
CA ILE A 429 23.07 6.43 9.18
C ILE A 429 22.67 4.98 8.87
N SER A 430 23.22 4.03 9.61
CA SER A 430 22.97 2.60 9.40
C SER A 430 23.14 1.82 10.69
N SER A 431 22.40 0.72 10.83
CA SER A 431 22.56 -0.26 11.89
C SER A 431 22.78 -1.63 11.27
N ASP A 432 23.66 -2.43 11.88
CA ASP A 432 23.84 -3.83 11.51
C ASP A 432 22.74 -4.73 12.13
N ASP A 433 21.98 -4.20 13.09
CA ASP A 433 20.87 -4.90 13.75
C ASP A 433 19.58 -4.75 12.93
N ASP A 434 19.29 -5.74 12.08
CA ASP A 434 18.10 -5.78 11.23
C ASP A 434 17.29 -7.07 11.47
N PRO A 435 16.40 -7.07 12.47
CA PRO A 435 15.68 -8.27 12.92
C PRO A 435 14.62 -8.76 11.93
N ASP A 436 14.36 -10.08 11.94
CA ASP A 436 13.15 -10.65 11.33
C ASP A 436 11.94 -10.31 12.19
N LEU A 437 11.09 -9.39 11.72
CA LEU A 437 9.88 -8.97 12.40
C LEU A 437 8.60 -9.45 11.71
N ARG A 438 8.69 -10.47 10.85
CA ARG A 438 7.50 -11.12 10.31
C ARG A 438 6.67 -11.73 11.45
N PRO A 439 5.34 -11.85 11.29
CA PRO A 439 4.51 -12.51 12.29
C PRO A 439 5.06 -13.91 12.64
N PRO A 440 4.94 -14.35 13.90
CA PRO A 440 5.35 -15.70 14.28
C PRO A 440 4.71 -16.76 13.38
N HIS A 441 5.51 -17.74 12.96
CA HIS A 441 5.08 -18.81 12.03
C HIS A 441 4.61 -18.33 10.65
N ALA A 442 4.90 -17.08 10.27
CA ALA A 442 4.66 -16.60 8.92
C ALA A 442 5.51 -17.38 7.90
N PHE A 443 4.90 -17.62 6.74
CA PHE A 443 5.56 -18.19 5.57
C PHE A 443 5.86 -17.08 4.58
N SER A 444 7.08 -17.06 4.05
CA SER A 444 7.49 -16.11 3.03
C SER A 444 8.01 -16.81 1.78
N MET A 445 7.52 -16.36 0.63
CA MET A 445 7.90 -16.86 -0.68
C MET A 445 8.46 -15.71 -1.52
N ARG A 446 9.58 -15.98 -2.19
CA ARG A 446 10.15 -15.06 -3.19
C ARG A 446 10.28 -15.78 -4.52
N GLY A 447 9.57 -15.28 -5.51
CA GLY A 447 9.62 -15.80 -6.87
C GLY A 447 10.50 -14.98 -7.80
N HIS A 448 11.28 -15.68 -8.62
CA HIS A 448 12.12 -15.18 -9.69
C HIS A 448 11.52 -15.64 -11.01
N SER A 449 11.08 -14.68 -11.81
CA SER A 449 10.39 -14.91 -13.07
C SER A 449 10.85 -13.94 -14.14
N VAL A 450 10.19 -13.99 -15.29
CA VAL A 450 10.43 -13.10 -16.43
C VAL A 450 9.12 -12.42 -16.82
N GLY A 451 9.21 -11.13 -17.15
CA GLY A 451 8.05 -10.35 -17.61
C GLY A 451 7.34 -11.04 -18.80
N GLY A 452 6.07 -11.40 -18.60
CA GLY A 452 5.25 -12.13 -19.59
C GLY A 452 4.84 -13.56 -19.18
N PHE A 453 5.46 -14.14 -18.13
CA PHE A 453 5.19 -15.51 -17.66
C PHE A 453 3.92 -15.63 -16.80
N GLY A 454 3.21 -14.53 -16.53
CA GLY A 454 1.99 -14.55 -15.71
C GLY A 454 2.23 -14.71 -14.20
N SER A 455 3.48 -14.61 -13.72
CA SER A 455 3.82 -14.86 -12.31
C SER A 455 3.22 -13.86 -11.33
N VAL A 456 3.06 -12.58 -11.70
CA VAL A 456 2.38 -11.59 -10.84
C VAL A 456 0.91 -11.99 -10.61
N THR A 457 0.20 -12.35 -11.68
CA THR A 457 -1.18 -12.84 -11.58
C THR A 457 -1.24 -14.14 -10.76
N THR A 458 -0.31 -15.05 -10.99
CA THR A 458 -0.20 -16.29 -10.20
C THR A 458 -0.03 -15.98 -8.71
N ASN A 459 0.85 -15.04 -8.36
CA ASN A 459 1.08 -14.63 -6.98
C ASN A 459 -0.20 -14.07 -6.34
N LYS A 460 -0.95 -13.22 -7.07
CA LYS A 460 -2.27 -12.72 -6.62
C LYS A 460 -3.28 -13.85 -6.40
N VAL A 461 -3.29 -14.87 -7.27
CA VAL A 461 -4.15 -16.06 -7.11
C VAL A 461 -3.76 -16.86 -5.88
N ILE A 462 -2.46 -17.11 -5.64
CA ILE A 462 -1.97 -17.80 -4.44
C ILE A 462 -2.38 -17.03 -3.17
N ALA A 463 -2.18 -15.70 -3.16
CA ALA A 463 -2.60 -14.86 -2.04
C ALA A 463 -4.12 -14.93 -1.80
N THR A 464 -4.91 -14.88 -2.87
CA THR A 464 -6.38 -15.02 -2.77
C THR A 464 -6.79 -16.37 -2.20
N ILE A 465 -6.12 -17.46 -2.57
CA ILE A 465 -6.40 -18.79 -2.03
C ILE A 465 -6.01 -18.87 -0.56
N ALA A 466 -4.83 -18.37 -0.20
CA ALA A 466 -4.39 -18.33 1.19
C ALA A 466 -5.36 -17.53 2.09
N GLY A 467 -5.86 -16.38 1.61
CA GLY A 467 -6.85 -15.59 2.33
C GLY A 467 -8.24 -16.23 2.37
N GLN A 468 -8.82 -16.51 1.20
CA GLN A 468 -10.23 -16.88 1.09
C GLN A 468 -10.53 -18.36 1.36
N VAL A 469 -9.55 -19.25 1.14
CA VAL A 469 -9.72 -20.70 1.36
C VAL A 469 -9.14 -21.10 2.71
N PHE A 470 -7.97 -20.58 3.07
CA PHE A 470 -7.28 -20.98 4.30
C PHE A 470 -7.44 -19.99 5.47
N GLY A 471 -8.16 -18.88 5.27
CA GLY A 471 -8.45 -17.91 6.33
C GLY A 471 -7.20 -17.22 6.88
N LYS A 472 -6.14 -17.13 6.08
CA LYS A 472 -4.86 -16.51 6.47
C LYS A 472 -4.84 -15.03 6.14
N ASP A 473 -3.99 -14.31 6.85
CA ASP A 473 -3.59 -12.99 6.42
C ASP A 473 -2.52 -13.08 5.33
N VAL A 474 -2.59 -12.20 4.33
CA VAL A 474 -1.72 -12.27 3.16
C VAL A 474 -1.22 -10.89 2.79
N GLN A 475 0.02 -10.84 2.35
CA GLN A 475 0.60 -9.67 1.70
C GLN A 475 1.41 -10.16 0.49
N ALA A 476 1.10 -9.63 -0.69
CA ALA A 476 1.72 -10.05 -1.93
C ALA A 476 2.00 -8.84 -2.83
N TYR A 477 3.26 -8.66 -3.20
CA TYR A 477 3.66 -7.54 -4.04
C TYR A 477 4.76 -7.96 -5.02
N PRO A 478 4.71 -7.46 -6.26
CA PRO A 478 5.78 -7.61 -7.22
C PRO A 478 6.77 -6.44 -7.15
N LYS A 479 8.03 -6.70 -7.49
CA LYS A 479 9.02 -5.67 -7.79
C LYS A 479 9.03 -5.43 -9.29
N TYR A 480 8.45 -4.30 -9.69
CA TYR A 480 8.44 -3.87 -11.08
C TYR A 480 9.73 -3.14 -11.43
N GLY A 481 10.34 -3.52 -12.55
CA GLY A 481 11.32 -2.69 -13.25
C GLY A 481 10.63 -1.72 -14.22
N SER A 482 11.42 -0.91 -14.90
CA SER A 482 10.96 -0.02 -15.98
C SER A 482 10.51 -0.77 -17.24
N GLU A 483 10.82 -2.06 -17.34
CA GLU A 483 10.77 -2.82 -18.57
C GLU A 483 9.50 -3.69 -18.68
N LYS A 484 8.87 -3.67 -19.86
CA LYS A 484 7.52 -4.22 -20.06
C LYS A 484 7.47 -5.75 -20.21
N LYS A 485 8.49 -6.40 -20.80
CA LYS A 485 8.54 -7.86 -21.04
C LYS A 485 9.99 -8.35 -21.18
N GLY A 486 10.21 -9.64 -20.88
CA GLY A 486 11.44 -10.36 -21.23
C GLY A 486 12.62 -10.18 -20.27
N LEU A 487 12.48 -9.34 -19.24
CA LEU A 487 13.49 -9.15 -18.21
C LEU A 487 13.10 -9.78 -16.87
N PRO A 488 14.09 -10.10 -16.02
CA PRO A 488 13.84 -10.67 -14.70
C PRO A 488 12.88 -9.83 -13.87
N THR A 489 11.95 -10.49 -13.19
CA THR A 489 10.98 -9.89 -12.29
C THR A 489 10.95 -10.69 -11.01
N THR A 490 10.99 -10.00 -9.87
CA THR A 490 10.86 -10.62 -8.56
C THR A 490 9.48 -10.32 -8.00
N TYR A 491 8.89 -11.27 -7.28
CA TYR A 491 7.66 -11.07 -6.54
C TYR A 491 7.75 -11.74 -5.18
N TYR A 492 6.99 -11.22 -4.23
CA TYR A 492 7.04 -11.58 -2.83
C TYR A 492 5.63 -11.93 -2.36
N LEU A 493 5.55 -12.86 -1.42
CA LEU A 493 4.33 -13.25 -0.74
C LEU A 493 4.69 -13.57 0.70
N THR A 494 3.92 -13.04 1.63
CA THR A 494 3.91 -13.43 3.04
C THR A 494 2.51 -13.91 3.38
N ILE A 495 2.43 -15.02 4.11
CA ILE A 495 1.19 -15.59 4.63
C ILE A 495 1.37 -15.78 6.12
N ALA A 496 0.42 -15.29 6.92
CA ALA A 496 0.47 -15.33 8.37
C ALA A 496 -0.90 -15.60 8.99
N ASP A 497 -0.94 -15.89 10.28
CA ASP A 497 -2.18 -16.00 11.07
C ASP A 497 -2.69 -14.63 11.56
N THR A 498 -1.83 -13.61 11.54
CA THR A 498 -2.13 -12.25 11.98
C THR A 498 -1.67 -11.24 10.94
N HIS A 499 -2.13 -9.99 11.07
CA HIS A 499 -1.81 -8.90 10.16
C HIS A 499 -0.30 -8.77 9.88
N ILE A 500 0.03 -8.55 8.61
CA ILE A 500 1.42 -8.40 8.14
C ILE A 500 1.76 -6.91 8.02
N TYR A 501 2.54 -6.41 8.97
CA TYR A 501 2.89 -4.97 9.06
C TYR A 501 4.15 -4.57 8.27
N SER A 502 4.93 -5.53 7.75
CA SER A 502 6.23 -5.25 7.13
C SER A 502 6.09 -4.83 5.66
N HIS A 503 6.47 -3.59 5.31
CA HIS A 503 6.47 -3.06 3.94
C HIS A 503 7.90 -2.90 3.37
N SER A 504 8.54 -4.02 3.05
CA SER A 504 9.89 -4.05 2.46
C SER A 504 10.19 -5.42 1.84
N GLU A 505 11.22 -5.52 0.98
CA GLU A 505 11.64 -6.81 0.43
C GLU A 505 11.95 -7.86 1.49
N LEU A 506 11.64 -9.12 1.18
CA LEU A 506 11.90 -10.25 2.06
C LEU A 506 13.39 -10.57 2.17
N GLU A 507 13.89 -10.60 3.41
CA GLU A 507 15.24 -11.05 3.75
C GLU A 507 15.31 -12.39 4.46
N TYR A 508 14.15 -12.89 4.86
CA TYR A 508 13.96 -14.24 5.32
C TYR A 508 12.92 -14.90 4.40
N VAL A 509 13.31 -16.00 3.76
CA VAL A 509 12.54 -16.65 2.69
C VAL A 509 12.45 -18.14 2.97
N ASP A 510 11.23 -18.65 3.08
CA ASP A 510 10.93 -20.07 3.28
C ASP A 510 10.90 -20.84 1.96
N LEU A 511 10.40 -20.20 0.89
CA LEU A 511 10.33 -20.78 -0.45
C LEU A 511 10.86 -19.84 -1.54
N ALA A 512 11.95 -20.23 -2.21
CA ALA A 512 12.41 -19.60 -3.43
C ALA A 512 11.77 -20.27 -4.65
N VAL A 513 11.01 -19.51 -5.44
CA VAL A 513 10.41 -20.02 -6.68
C VAL A 513 11.23 -19.55 -7.89
N LEU A 514 11.63 -20.48 -8.75
CA LEU A 514 12.37 -20.19 -9.98
C LEU A 514 11.52 -20.58 -11.19
N ASN A 515 10.68 -19.65 -11.65
CA ASN A 515 9.97 -19.82 -12.92
C ASN A 515 10.95 -19.79 -14.10
N ASP A 516 12.05 -19.04 -13.97
CA ASP A 516 13.21 -19.09 -14.86
C ASP A 516 14.47 -19.44 -14.07
N THR A 517 15.09 -20.58 -14.37
CA THR A 517 16.31 -21.05 -13.71
C THR A 517 17.54 -20.21 -14.03
N ASN A 518 17.49 -19.34 -15.05
CA ASN A 518 18.56 -18.37 -15.32
C ASN A 518 18.83 -17.44 -14.12
N ALA A 519 17.86 -17.27 -13.23
CA ALA A 519 18.04 -16.55 -11.97
C ALA A 519 19.23 -17.07 -11.13
N LEU A 520 19.56 -18.37 -11.21
CA LEU A 520 20.73 -18.96 -10.55
C LEU A 520 22.07 -18.48 -11.13
N PHE A 521 22.09 -18.05 -12.39
CA PHE A 521 23.29 -17.60 -13.09
C PHE A 521 23.44 -16.08 -13.06
N ASN A 522 22.31 -15.35 -13.08
CA ASN A 522 22.29 -13.90 -13.15
C ASN A 522 22.22 -13.21 -11.76
N GLY A 523 22.04 -13.98 -10.68
CA GLY A 523 21.93 -13.43 -9.34
C GLY A 523 22.03 -14.48 -8.24
N ASN A 524 21.61 -14.09 -7.03
CA ASN A 524 21.53 -14.96 -5.87
C ASN A 524 20.08 -15.15 -5.41
N PRO A 525 19.33 -16.07 -6.02
CA PRO A 525 17.95 -16.32 -5.63
C PRO A 525 17.82 -17.00 -4.26
N LEU A 526 18.93 -17.43 -3.67
CA LEU A 526 19.00 -18.07 -2.34
C LEU A 526 19.34 -17.08 -1.21
N LYS A 527 19.52 -15.78 -1.52
CA LYS A 527 19.80 -14.75 -0.51
C LYS A 527 18.66 -14.72 0.52
N GLY A 528 18.95 -14.93 1.80
CA GLY A 528 17.92 -14.88 2.84
C GLY A 528 17.11 -16.16 3.01
N MET A 529 17.46 -17.27 2.33
CA MET A 529 16.81 -18.55 2.59
C MET A 529 17.01 -18.97 4.05
N VAL A 530 15.94 -19.40 4.70
CA VAL A 530 15.99 -20.00 6.04
C VAL A 530 16.59 -21.41 5.97
N ASP A 531 17.09 -21.89 7.10
CA ASP A 531 17.61 -23.26 7.20
C ASP A 531 16.44 -24.26 7.12
N GLY A 532 16.59 -25.31 6.33
CA GLY A 532 15.51 -26.24 5.98
C GLY A 532 14.48 -25.69 4.98
N GLY A 533 14.69 -24.48 4.44
CA GLY A 533 13.82 -23.90 3.42
C GLY A 533 13.80 -24.68 2.10
N ALA A 534 13.00 -24.24 1.14
CA ALA A 534 12.80 -24.96 -0.12
C ALA A 534 13.02 -24.10 -1.37
N ILE A 535 13.43 -24.75 -2.46
CA ILE A 535 13.42 -24.22 -3.82
C ILE A 535 12.36 -24.97 -4.60
N PHE A 536 11.52 -24.26 -5.35
CA PHE A 536 10.68 -24.86 -6.39
C PHE A 536 11.07 -24.29 -7.75
N MET A 537 11.45 -25.12 -8.72
CA MET A 537 12.02 -24.65 -9.98
C MET A 537 11.49 -25.35 -11.23
N GLN A 538 11.49 -24.61 -12.34
CA GLN A 538 11.23 -25.16 -13.67
C GLN A 538 12.36 -26.13 -14.06
N SER A 539 12.02 -27.34 -14.50
CA SER A 539 12.98 -28.29 -15.06
C SER A 539 12.33 -29.26 -16.03
N SER A 540 12.92 -29.43 -17.22
CA SER A 540 12.51 -30.44 -18.19
C SER A 540 13.21 -31.79 -18.02
N TYR A 541 14.05 -31.95 -17.00
CA TYR A 541 14.77 -33.19 -16.74
C TYR A 541 13.98 -34.09 -15.80
N GLY A 542 13.73 -35.32 -16.23
CA GLY A 542 13.05 -36.33 -15.40
C GLY A 542 13.97 -37.04 -14.40
N ASN A 543 15.30 -36.92 -14.55
CA ASN A 543 16.27 -37.50 -13.62
C ASN A 543 16.73 -36.42 -12.62
N PRO A 544 16.55 -36.62 -11.29
CA PRO A 544 17.01 -35.67 -10.27
C PRO A 544 18.51 -35.32 -10.35
N ALA A 545 19.35 -36.26 -10.78
CA ALA A 545 20.79 -36.02 -10.92
C ALA A 545 21.13 -34.97 -11.97
N ASP A 546 20.34 -34.90 -13.04
CA ASP A 546 20.50 -33.90 -14.09
C ASP A 546 20.13 -32.50 -13.62
N VAL A 547 19.11 -32.39 -12.76
CA VAL A 547 18.70 -31.13 -12.13
C VAL A 547 19.82 -30.64 -11.20
N TRP A 548 20.29 -31.51 -10.31
CA TRP A 548 21.37 -31.19 -9.38
C TRP A 548 22.66 -30.77 -10.08
N ALA A 549 23.06 -31.47 -11.14
CA ALA A 549 24.29 -31.19 -11.88
C ALA A 549 24.34 -29.74 -12.42
N ARG A 550 23.18 -29.17 -12.77
CA ARG A 550 23.05 -27.85 -13.41
C ARG A 550 23.00 -26.69 -12.42
N ILE A 551 22.82 -26.95 -11.13
CA ILE A 551 22.89 -25.89 -10.12
C ILE A 551 24.36 -25.44 -9.97
N PRO A 552 24.65 -24.13 -10.06
CA PRO A 552 26.00 -23.60 -9.88
C PRO A 552 26.61 -23.97 -8.53
N GLU A 553 27.92 -24.24 -8.48
CA GLU A 553 28.58 -24.73 -7.26
C GLU A 553 28.48 -23.74 -6.09
N ALA A 554 28.48 -22.43 -6.37
CA ALA A 554 28.28 -21.40 -5.36
C ALA A 554 26.93 -21.56 -4.63
N HIS A 555 25.87 -21.94 -5.35
CA HIS A 555 24.54 -22.18 -4.78
C HIS A 555 24.44 -23.56 -4.13
N LYS A 556 25.10 -24.58 -4.68
CA LYS A 556 25.16 -25.92 -4.06
C LYS A 556 25.73 -25.89 -2.64
N LYS A 557 26.74 -25.04 -2.41
CA LYS A 557 27.29 -24.82 -1.07
C LYS A 557 26.20 -24.35 -0.10
N THR A 558 25.49 -23.26 -0.42
CA THR A 558 24.40 -22.73 0.39
C THR A 558 23.30 -23.76 0.61
N ILE A 559 22.91 -24.49 -0.43
CA ILE A 559 21.87 -25.53 -0.36
C ILE A 559 22.26 -26.61 0.66
N ARG A 560 23.50 -27.09 0.62
CA ARG A 560 24.00 -28.10 1.57
C ARG A 560 24.09 -27.54 3.00
N GLU A 561 24.68 -26.37 3.16
CA GLU A 561 24.89 -25.73 4.47
C GLU A 561 23.57 -25.44 5.18
N LYS A 562 22.57 -24.95 4.44
CA LYS A 562 21.24 -24.63 4.97
C LYS A 562 20.25 -25.79 4.86
N GLN A 563 20.68 -26.97 4.38
CA GLN A 563 19.82 -28.14 4.18
C GLN A 563 18.55 -27.82 3.36
N ILE A 564 18.70 -27.06 2.27
CA ILE A 564 17.59 -26.61 1.45
C ILE A 564 17.05 -27.76 0.60
N HIS A 565 15.73 -27.94 0.62
CA HIS A 565 15.02 -28.91 -0.23
C HIS A 565 14.88 -28.38 -1.66
N ILE A 566 15.01 -29.25 -2.66
CA ILE A 566 14.88 -28.86 -4.07
C ILE A 566 13.74 -29.64 -4.71
N TYR A 567 12.67 -28.92 -5.04
CA TYR A 567 11.54 -29.41 -5.77
C TYR A 567 11.54 -28.88 -7.20
N TYR A 568 11.12 -29.70 -8.15
CA TYR A 568 11.08 -29.30 -9.54
C TYR A 568 9.95 -30.00 -10.31
N ILE A 569 9.56 -29.38 -11.42
CA ILE A 569 8.56 -29.91 -12.35
C ILE A 569 8.74 -29.25 -13.73
N ASP A 570 8.31 -29.93 -14.80
CA ASP A 570 8.26 -29.32 -16.14
C ASP A 570 6.96 -28.54 -16.34
N MET A 571 6.90 -27.33 -15.77
CA MET A 571 5.79 -26.39 -15.93
C MET A 571 5.52 -26.07 -17.40
N VAL A 572 6.56 -26.02 -18.25
CA VAL A 572 6.44 -25.72 -19.69
C VAL A 572 5.71 -26.85 -20.42
N SER A 573 6.10 -28.11 -20.19
CA SER A 573 5.42 -29.24 -20.84
C SER A 573 3.96 -29.34 -20.38
N ILE A 574 3.71 -29.24 -19.07
CA ILE A 574 2.35 -29.28 -18.50
C ILE A 574 1.49 -28.18 -19.12
N ALA A 575 1.96 -26.93 -19.12
CA ALA A 575 1.20 -25.83 -19.67
C ALA A 575 0.96 -25.97 -21.18
N ARG A 576 1.90 -26.53 -21.94
CA ARG A 576 1.74 -26.80 -23.38
C ARG A 576 0.69 -27.88 -23.66
N GLU A 577 0.65 -28.92 -22.85
CA GLU A 577 -0.30 -30.04 -23.00
C GLU A 577 -1.72 -29.65 -22.60
N VAL A 578 -1.86 -28.78 -21.59
CA VAL A 578 -3.16 -28.41 -21.02
C VAL A 578 -3.77 -27.19 -21.70
N ALA A 579 -2.98 -26.19 -22.11
CA ALA A 579 -3.52 -24.95 -22.65
C ALA A 579 -4.23 -25.17 -23.99
N THR A 580 -5.51 -24.83 -24.03
CA THR A 580 -6.30 -24.85 -25.28
C THR A 580 -5.90 -23.77 -26.29
N ALA A 581 -5.22 -22.71 -25.85
CA ALA A 581 -4.75 -21.62 -26.71
C ALA A 581 -3.24 -21.37 -26.56
N SER A 582 -2.57 -21.15 -27.68
CA SER A 582 -1.11 -21.01 -27.73
C SER A 582 -0.58 -19.80 -26.95
N ASP A 583 -1.35 -18.71 -26.86
CA ASP A 583 -0.97 -17.51 -26.11
C ASP A 583 -1.08 -17.68 -24.59
N LEU A 584 -1.78 -18.73 -24.13
CA LEU A 584 -1.93 -19.06 -22.70
C LEU A 584 -0.83 -19.99 -22.18
N GLN A 585 -0.18 -20.77 -23.05
CA GLN A 585 0.88 -21.72 -22.66
C GLN A 585 1.94 -21.08 -21.78
N MET A 586 2.37 -19.86 -22.12
CA MET A 586 3.41 -19.15 -21.36
C MET A 586 2.92 -18.70 -19.98
N ARG A 587 1.65 -18.30 -19.86
CA ARG A 587 1.06 -17.78 -18.62
C ARG A 587 0.63 -18.90 -17.66
N MET A 588 0.21 -20.04 -18.21
CA MET A 588 -0.24 -21.20 -17.44
C MET A 588 0.90 -21.92 -16.71
N GLN A 589 2.16 -21.70 -17.11
CA GLN A 589 3.33 -22.18 -16.35
C GLN A 589 3.28 -21.70 -14.89
N GLY A 590 2.91 -20.44 -14.68
CA GLY A 590 2.73 -19.89 -13.35
C GLY A 590 1.69 -20.66 -12.54
N ILE A 591 0.59 -21.11 -13.14
CA ILE A 591 -0.46 -21.82 -12.41
C ILE A 591 -0.04 -23.22 -11.93
N VAL A 592 0.97 -23.84 -12.55
CA VAL A 592 1.57 -25.07 -12.04
C VAL A 592 2.19 -24.87 -10.64
N LEU A 593 2.78 -23.68 -10.38
CA LEU A 593 3.29 -23.31 -9.05
C LEU A 593 2.20 -23.38 -7.99
N LEU A 594 0.95 -23.04 -8.32
CA LEU A 594 -0.13 -23.09 -7.33
C LEU A 594 -0.36 -24.52 -6.83
N GLY A 595 -0.28 -25.52 -7.71
CA GLY A 595 -0.33 -26.94 -7.31
C GLY A 595 0.83 -27.32 -6.39
N ALA A 596 2.04 -26.88 -6.74
CA ALA A 596 3.23 -27.07 -5.92
C ALA A 596 3.08 -26.38 -4.55
N PHE A 597 2.60 -25.15 -4.50
CA PHE A 597 2.33 -24.42 -3.26
C PHE A 597 1.40 -25.20 -2.33
N LEU A 598 0.30 -25.77 -2.86
CA LEU A 598 -0.63 -26.60 -2.07
C LEU A 598 0.01 -27.88 -1.51
N LYS A 599 1.09 -28.37 -2.12
CA LYS A 599 1.83 -29.56 -1.66
C LYS A 599 2.99 -29.23 -0.73
N LEU A 600 3.66 -28.11 -0.98
CA LEU A 600 4.86 -27.70 -0.24
C LEU A 600 4.54 -26.90 1.02
N THR A 601 3.29 -26.46 1.20
CA THR A 601 2.87 -25.70 2.38
C THR A 601 1.87 -26.50 3.22
N PRO A 602 1.88 -26.32 4.55
CA PRO A 602 1.02 -27.10 5.46
C PRO A 602 -0.44 -26.64 5.43
N TYR A 603 -0.79 -25.56 4.70
CA TYR A 603 -2.10 -24.92 4.79
C TYR A 603 -3.27 -25.83 4.43
N ARG A 604 -3.08 -26.72 3.44
CA ARG A 604 -4.10 -27.71 3.09
C ARG A 604 -4.33 -28.71 4.22
N GLU A 605 -3.27 -29.24 4.83
CA GLU A 605 -3.40 -30.20 5.91
C GLU A 605 -4.00 -29.55 7.16
N MET A 606 -3.58 -28.31 7.45
CA MET A 606 -4.07 -27.52 8.57
C MET A 606 -5.52 -27.06 8.43
N SER A 607 -6.03 -26.88 7.20
CA SER A 607 -7.42 -26.44 7.00
C SER A 607 -8.45 -27.49 7.39
N GLY A 608 -8.04 -28.77 7.49
CA GLY A 608 -8.94 -29.89 7.75
C GLY A 608 -9.94 -30.16 6.61
N MET A 609 -9.79 -29.50 5.47
CA MET A 609 -10.62 -29.71 4.29
C MET A 609 -10.17 -30.97 3.54
N ASP A 610 -11.14 -31.66 2.93
CA ASP A 610 -10.83 -32.69 1.94
C ASP A 610 -10.38 -32.06 0.60
N ASP A 611 -9.90 -32.90 -0.30
CA ASP A 611 -9.39 -32.48 -1.60
C ASP A 611 -10.47 -31.76 -2.42
N GLU A 612 -11.71 -32.23 -2.35
CA GLU A 612 -12.84 -31.61 -3.06
C GLU A 612 -13.09 -30.19 -2.58
N GLY A 613 -13.10 -29.96 -1.26
CA GLY A 613 -13.28 -28.63 -0.66
C GLY A 613 -12.16 -27.66 -1.05
N VAL A 614 -10.90 -28.11 -0.99
CA VAL A 614 -9.75 -27.29 -1.40
C VAL A 614 -9.83 -26.92 -2.87
N TYR A 615 -10.07 -27.90 -3.76
CA TYR A 615 -10.13 -27.62 -5.19
C TYR A 615 -11.34 -26.77 -5.60
N ALA A 616 -12.47 -26.87 -4.89
CA ALA A 616 -13.61 -25.97 -5.09
C ALA A 616 -13.27 -24.52 -4.74
N GLY A 617 -12.55 -24.30 -3.63
CA GLY A 617 -12.03 -22.98 -3.25
C GLY A 617 -11.03 -22.42 -4.27
N VAL A 618 -10.11 -23.27 -4.75
CA VAL A 618 -9.17 -22.93 -5.82
C VAL A 618 -9.90 -22.54 -7.10
N GLU A 619 -10.90 -23.31 -7.52
CA GLU A 619 -11.68 -23.01 -8.72
C GLU A 619 -12.40 -21.66 -8.61
N LYS A 620 -12.98 -21.35 -7.45
CA LYS A 620 -13.61 -20.05 -7.19
C LYS A 620 -12.60 -18.90 -7.36
N ALA A 621 -11.38 -19.04 -6.84
CA ALA A 621 -10.32 -18.05 -7.01
C ALA A 621 -9.89 -17.93 -8.48
N LEU A 622 -9.70 -19.05 -9.19
CA LEU A 622 -9.38 -19.04 -10.62
C LEU A 622 -10.49 -18.36 -11.45
N ARG A 623 -11.75 -18.57 -11.08
CA ARG A 623 -12.91 -17.95 -11.74
C ARG A 623 -12.94 -16.43 -11.55
N LYS A 624 -12.52 -15.90 -10.39
CA LYS A 624 -12.34 -14.45 -10.16
C LYS A 624 -11.39 -13.82 -11.19
N TYR A 625 -10.25 -14.46 -11.45
CA TYR A 625 -9.21 -13.91 -12.32
C TYR A 625 -9.38 -14.26 -13.81
N PHE A 626 -9.92 -15.44 -14.12
CA PHE A 626 -9.95 -15.98 -15.49
C PHE A 626 -11.35 -16.23 -16.04
N GLY A 627 -12.42 -16.09 -15.25
CA GLY A 627 -13.79 -16.39 -15.70
C GLY A 627 -14.24 -15.59 -16.93
N LYS A 628 -13.79 -14.34 -17.06
CA LYS A 628 -14.07 -13.50 -18.25
C LYS A 628 -13.44 -14.05 -19.55
N ARG A 629 -12.47 -14.96 -19.46
CA ARG A 629 -11.82 -15.63 -20.61
C ARG A 629 -12.54 -16.91 -21.03
N GLY A 630 -13.61 -17.29 -20.34
CA GLY A 630 -14.43 -18.46 -20.65
C GLY A 630 -14.14 -19.66 -19.74
N GLU A 631 -15.13 -20.55 -19.64
CA GLU A 631 -15.09 -21.71 -18.73
C GLU A 631 -13.92 -22.65 -19.00
N GLN A 632 -13.63 -22.92 -20.27
CA GLN A 632 -12.54 -23.81 -20.65
C GLN A 632 -11.19 -23.33 -20.09
N VAL A 633 -10.94 -22.02 -20.10
CA VAL A 633 -9.71 -21.45 -19.54
C VAL A 633 -9.64 -21.68 -18.03
N VAL A 634 -10.76 -21.61 -17.30
CA VAL A 634 -10.80 -21.92 -15.86
C VAL A 634 -10.46 -23.39 -15.62
N GLN A 635 -11.03 -24.31 -16.39
CA GLN A 635 -10.79 -25.75 -16.26
C GLN A 635 -9.37 -26.17 -16.66
N ASP A 636 -8.79 -25.55 -17.70
CA ASP A 636 -7.39 -25.73 -18.08
C ASP A 636 -6.46 -25.31 -16.92
N ASN A 637 -6.70 -24.15 -16.33
CA ASN A 637 -5.93 -23.69 -15.17
C ASN A 637 -6.08 -24.62 -13.97
N LEU A 638 -7.30 -25.11 -13.67
CA LEU A 638 -7.52 -26.08 -12.60
C LEU A 638 -6.76 -27.40 -12.84
N THR A 639 -6.69 -27.83 -14.10
CA THR A 639 -5.91 -29.01 -14.50
C THR A 639 -4.41 -28.79 -14.27
N CYS A 640 -3.88 -27.61 -14.61
CA CYS A 640 -2.49 -27.23 -14.28
C CYS A 640 -2.22 -27.28 -12.77
N VAL A 641 -3.16 -26.83 -11.92
CA VAL A 641 -3.03 -26.93 -10.46
C VAL A 641 -2.94 -28.40 -10.01
N LYS A 642 -3.87 -29.25 -10.48
CA LYS A 642 -3.89 -30.67 -10.12
C LYS A 642 -2.59 -31.37 -10.50
N ARG A 643 -2.10 -31.14 -11.73
CA ARG A 643 -0.83 -31.69 -12.20
C ARG A 643 0.37 -31.14 -11.43
N GLY A 644 0.40 -29.84 -11.13
CA GLY A 644 1.43 -29.23 -10.28
C GLY A 644 1.52 -29.86 -8.89
N TYR A 645 0.39 -30.30 -8.34
CA TYR A 645 0.33 -31.01 -7.07
C TYR A 645 0.81 -32.47 -7.19
N SER A 646 0.35 -33.22 -8.20
CA SER A 646 0.64 -34.66 -8.32
C SER A 646 2.00 -34.98 -8.92
N GLU A 647 2.51 -34.17 -9.85
CA GLU A 647 3.70 -34.48 -10.66
C GLU A 647 5.00 -33.83 -10.16
N ILE A 648 4.96 -33.02 -9.09
CA ILE A 648 6.15 -32.41 -8.49
C ILE A 648 7.12 -33.48 -7.97
N GLN A 649 8.40 -33.30 -8.25
CA GLN A 649 9.49 -34.18 -7.87
C GLN A 649 10.46 -33.47 -6.91
N GLU A 650 11.21 -34.25 -6.13
CA GLU A 650 12.25 -33.74 -5.23
C GLU A 650 13.61 -34.29 -5.67
N VAL A 651 14.67 -33.47 -5.57
CA VAL A 651 16.05 -33.96 -5.65
C VAL A 651 16.40 -34.64 -4.32
N PRO A 652 16.69 -35.95 -4.31
CA PRO A 652 16.94 -36.67 -3.06
C PRO A 652 18.10 -36.06 -2.27
N PRO A 653 17.97 -35.85 -0.94
CA PRO A 653 19.03 -35.29 -0.12
C PRO A 653 20.37 -36.03 -0.21
N GLU A 654 20.35 -37.36 -0.40
CA GLU A 654 21.57 -38.15 -0.50
C GLU A 654 22.38 -37.76 -1.74
N LEU A 655 21.70 -37.44 -2.83
CA LEU A 655 22.32 -36.99 -4.07
C LEU A 655 23.03 -35.64 -3.89
N MET A 656 22.47 -34.75 -3.09
CA MET A 656 23.05 -33.44 -2.81
C MET A 656 24.32 -33.54 -1.94
N LEU A 657 24.43 -34.60 -1.13
CA LEU A 657 25.57 -34.86 -0.24
C LEU A 657 26.73 -35.60 -0.94
N THR A 658 26.49 -36.24 -2.08
CA THR A 658 27.56 -36.90 -2.85
C THR A 658 28.61 -35.88 -3.34
N GLY A 659 29.87 -36.09 -2.95
CA GLY A 659 31.00 -35.20 -3.25
C GLY A 659 31.66 -34.52 -2.04
N MET A 660 31.08 -34.60 -0.83
CA MET A 660 31.68 -34.06 0.41
C MET A 660 32.79 -34.94 1.03
N ASN A 661 33.63 -35.57 0.21
CA ASN A 661 34.80 -36.31 0.72
C ASN A 661 35.98 -35.35 0.93
N GLY A 662 36.01 -34.72 2.10
CA GLY A 662 37.13 -33.86 2.52
C GLY A 662 36.98 -33.24 3.90
N LYS A 663 36.98 -34.06 4.96
CA LYS A 663 37.19 -33.70 6.38
C LYS A 663 36.20 -32.68 7.00
N VAL A 664 35.14 -33.19 7.63
CA VAL A 664 34.71 -32.64 8.93
C VAL A 664 34.34 -33.84 9.82
N GLN A 665 35.14 -34.01 10.87
CA GLN A 665 34.89 -34.95 11.96
C GLN A 665 33.68 -34.43 12.75
N LEU A 666 32.64 -35.26 12.90
CA LEU A 666 31.48 -35.00 13.74
C LEU A 666 31.92 -34.57 15.15
N ARG A 667 31.42 -33.42 15.60
CA ARG A 667 31.20 -33.07 17.00
C ARG A 667 29.84 -32.43 17.15
#